data_AF-A0A2Z4GEK4-F1
#
_entry.id   AF-A0A2Z4GEK4-F1
#
_cell.length_a   1.000
_cell.length_b   1.000
_cell.length_c   1.000
_cell.angle_alpha   90.00
_cell.angle_beta   90.00
_cell.angle_gamma   90.00
#
_symmetry.space_group_name_H-M   'P 1'
#
loop_
_entity.id
_entity.type
_entity.pdbx_description
1 polymer ?
#
loop_
_entity_poly.entity_id
_entity_poly.type
_entity_poly.pdbx_seq_one_letter_code
_entity_poly.pdbx_strand_id
1 'polypeptide(L)'
;MAIFSGIFLFIAAGTGIVLSFEPILHPKAVSGADDILLSDLIATLNAVYLEVFSIARDNYGNIKIEAIGEVADGTFYINPFDGSELKNVVGERPVFDFCRDLHRSLFLKQTGRFFVGLASLALLFLAGSGVFLLIKRVGNWKEFFSKIIVLDFYRDNHARFGRLFLIPIVVISLSATWLFIDRFFPSQAAETSEMSYQVISEENHFEKIKLGDLKEVLFPISSDPEEFFELKLYQKTLLLNQENGALVSEVKQPLAAILHDISFQWHTGEGLGIVYAILLLLSSVVTLFFIYSGIKMSWSKFKKRPKNTVSIEEATHVILVGSETGHTFRFASAVQNALLEKGVKAFLCPMNEVTEASQMKHLLVLTSTYGDGDAPSNADAFLKKLEKGLFAEHPFSYTVLGFGSKSYENFCQFAFDTANALKALPFAKEAIKTKTVNDLSISEFLDWLKAWKKATKSELDVDLNKLEPSRNSNTLPFWVVSKTESENILDDTFLLEIALPEEAGNVNSGDLLGVYLPDSNIERYYSIAFIKSLNRIVLSVKRTGLCSNYLGALNTGDEIQAFIKPNESFYPDANASKVLLIGNGTGIAPFLGFVENNKDAEMSLLWGGQTQDSFALYEPLLNDFSGLKACHLAFSREMPKTYVQDVVRQNKVRVASTLKAGGQIMLCGSLKMREGVYENLEQILAEFGLPSVNELIGSGKILSDCY
;
A
#
# COMPACT_ATOMS: atom_id res chain seq x y z
N MET A 1 -24.15 3.19 8.35
CA MET A 1 -23.02 3.99 8.89
C MET A 1 -21.90 4.16 7.86
N ALA A 2 -21.20 3.10 7.42
CA ALA A 2 -20.04 3.24 6.51
C ALA A 2 -20.32 3.97 5.17
N ILE A 3 -21.45 3.67 4.51
CA ILE A 3 -21.85 4.36 3.25
C ILE A 3 -22.15 5.84 3.51
N PHE A 4 -22.81 6.14 4.63
CA PHE A 4 -23.17 7.50 5.03
C PHE A 4 -21.92 8.34 5.32
N SER A 5 -20.99 7.84 6.15
CA SER A 5 -19.70 8.50 6.41
C SER A 5 -18.84 8.64 5.15
N GLY A 6 -18.87 7.66 4.24
CA GLY A 6 -18.14 7.70 2.98
C GLY A 6 -18.55 8.86 2.06
N ILE A 7 -19.84 9.21 2.02
CA ILE A 7 -20.34 10.34 1.21
C ILE A 7 -19.83 11.67 1.76
N PHE A 8 -19.91 11.88 3.08
CA PHE A 8 -19.43 13.14 3.67
C PHE A 8 -17.92 13.27 3.57
N LEU A 9 -17.16 12.19 3.75
CA LEU A 9 -15.72 12.21 3.56
C LEU A 9 -15.33 12.48 2.11
N PHE A 10 -16.12 12.01 1.14
CA PHE A 10 -15.92 12.33 -0.27
C PHE A 10 -16.10 13.83 -0.53
N ILE A 11 -17.17 14.43 0.00
CA ILE A 11 -17.43 15.87 -0.11
C ILE A 11 -16.33 16.67 0.59
N ALA A 12 -15.96 16.30 1.82
CA ALA A 12 -14.95 16.99 2.61
C ALA A 12 -13.57 16.93 1.94
N ALA A 13 -13.17 15.77 1.41
CA ALA A 13 -11.91 15.64 0.68
C ALA A 13 -11.93 16.40 -0.66
N GLY A 14 -13.04 16.33 -1.41
CA GLY A 14 -13.18 17.07 -2.67
C GLY A 14 -13.13 18.60 -2.48
N THR A 15 -13.81 19.11 -1.46
CA THR A 15 -13.73 20.54 -1.10
C THR A 15 -12.38 20.91 -0.48
N GLY A 16 -11.76 20.00 0.29
CA GLY A 16 -10.41 20.17 0.85
C GLY A 16 -9.32 20.33 -0.20
N ILE A 17 -9.45 19.66 -1.36
CA ILE A 17 -8.58 19.88 -2.53
C ILE A 17 -8.64 21.35 -2.95
N VAL A 18 -9.84 21.92 -3.10
CA VAL A 18 -10.01 23.32 -3.53
C VAL A 18 -9.49 24.28 -2.46
N LEU A 19 -9.87 24.08 -1.20
CA LEU A 19 -9.48 24.93 -0.08
C LEU A 19 -7.96 24.90 0.19
N SER A 20 -7.27 23.81 -0.14
CA SER A 20 -5.81 23.75 -0.01
C SER A 20 -5.04 24.75 -0.89
N PHE A 21 -5.68 25.30 -1.93
CA PHE A 21 -5.09 26.36 -2.76
C PHE A 21 -5.26 27.77 -2.15
N GLU A 22 -6.16 27.94 -1.20
CA GLU A 22 -6.42 29.25 -0.59
C GLU A 22 -5.18 29.81 0.12
N PRO A 23 -4.45 29.06 0.97
CA PRO A 23 -3.19 29.53 1.56
C PRO A 23 -2.07 29.80 0.54
N ILE A 24 -2.13 29.19 -0.64
CA ILE A 24 -1.13 29.37 -1.71
C ILE A 24 -1.36 30.69 -2.44
N LEU A 25 -2.64 31.04 -2.62
CA LEU A 25 -3.07 32.20 -3.40
C LEU A 25 -3.23 33.46 -2.54
N HIS A 26 -3.21 33.32 -1.21
CA HIS A 26 -3.28 34.46 -0.30
C HIS A 26 -2.02 35.33 -0.40
N PRO A 27 -2.15 36.66 -0.50
CA PRO A 27 -1.02 37.57 -0.46
C PRO A 27 -0.21 37.41 0.83
N LYS A 28 1.12 37.42 0.68
CA LYS A 28 2.05 37.37 1.81
C LYS A 28 2.16 38.75 2.46
N ALA A 29 2.37 38.74 3.78
CA ALA A 29 2.71 39.94 4.54
C ALA A 29 3.90 40.70 3.94
N VAL A 30 3.91 42.01 4.17
CA VAL A 30 5.04 42.87 3.83
C VAL A 30 6.27 42.41 4.60
N SER A 31 7.38 42.16 3.88
CA SER A 31 8.60 41.63 4.47
C SER A 31 9.14 42.56 5.57
N GLY A 32 9.47 42.01 6.73
CA GLY A 32 9.98 42.76 7.88
C GLY A 32 8.92 43.41 8.76
N ALA A 33 7.63 43.26 8.43
CA ALA A 33 6.53 43.81 9.24
C ALA A 33 6.48 43.23 10.66
N ASP A 34 6.88 41.97 10.85
CA ASP A 34 6.79 41.29 12.15
C ASP A 34 7.65 41.93 13.24
N ASP A 35 8.71 42.65 12.87
CA ASP A 35 9.64 43.30 13.80
C ASP A 35 9.24 44.73 14.17
N ILE A 36 8.22 45.30 13.51
CA ILE A 36 7.70 46.64 13.83
C ILE A 36 7.09 46.61 15.24
N LEU A 37 7.37 47.64 16.04
CA LEU A 37 6.74 47.81 17.35
C LEU A 37 5.31 48.35 17.19
N LEU A 38 4.41 47.90 18.05
CA LEU A 38 3.01 48.36 18.04
C LEU A 38 2.92 49.88 18.23
N SER A 39 3.79 50.47 19.06
CA SER A 39 3.90 51.93 19.21
C SER A 39 4.17 52.64 17.89
N ASP A 40 5.06 52.10 17.06
CA ASP A 40 5.47 52.69 15.79
C ASP A 40 4.34 52.60 14.76
N LEU A 41 3.62 51.47 14.76
CA LEU A 41 2.42 51.31 13.92
C LEU A 41 1.34 52.32 14.34
N ILE A 42 1.01 52.41 15.62
CA ILE A 42 -0.02 53.34 16.12
C ILE A 42 0.35 54.79 15.75
N ALA A 43 1.62 55.19 15.92
CA ALA A 43 2.09 56.51 15.52
C ALA A 43 1.94 56.75 14.01
N THR A 44 2.24 55.74 13.18
CA THR A 44 2.06 55.79 11.72
C THR A 44 0.58 55.95 11.36
N LEU A 45 -0.32 55.22 12.02
CA LEU A 45 -1.76 55.26 11.74
C LEU A 45 -2.39 56.59 12.16
N ASN A 46 -2.03 57.11 13.33
CA ASN A 46 -2.52 58.42 13.80
C ASN A 46 -2.07 59.58 12.89
N ALA A 47 -1.02 59.39 12.08
CA ALA A 47 -0.58 60.38 11.09
C ALA A 47 -1.37 60.32 9.78
N VAL A 48 -2.07 59.21 9.50
CA VAL A 48 -2.73 58.94 8.21
C VAL A 48 -4.26 58.91 8.33
N TYR A 49 -4.79 58.42 9.44
CA TYR A 49 -6.23 58.24 9.70
C TYR A 49 -6.70 59.18 10.80
N LEU A 50 -7.95 59.62 10.73
CA LEU A 50 -8.56 60.49 11.75
C LEU A 50 -8.81 59.70 13.04
N GLU A 51 -9.30 58.46 12.88
CA GLU A 51 -9.61 57.57 14.00
C GLU A 51 -9.43 56.11 13.58
N VAL A 52 -8.85 55.29 14.45
CA VAL A 52 -8.67 53.85 14.26
C VAL A 52 -9.38 53.12 15.40
N PHE A 53 -10.26 52.19 15.06
CA PHE A 53 -11.05 51.42 16.02
C PHE A 53 -10.45 50.06 16.34
N SER A 54 -9.82 49.43 15.35
CA SER A 54 -9.16 48.15 15.54
C SER A 54 -7.97 47.94 14.61
N ILE A 55 -6.98 47.18 15.10
CA ILE A 55 -5.86 46.67 14.31
C ILE A 55 -5.85 45.16 14.48
N ALA A 56 -6.03 44.40 13.42
CA ALA A 56 -6.00 42.94 13.42
C ALA A 56 -4.89 42.42 12.50
N ARG A 57 -4.24 41.34 12.93
CA ARG A 57 -3.25 40.60 12.12
C ARG A 57 -3.89 39.30 11.67
N ASP A 58 -3.95 39.08 10.36
CA ASP A 58 -4.46 37.82 9.82
C ASP A 58 -3.46 36.66 9.99
N ASN A 59 -3.88 35.43 9.70
CA ASN A 59 -3.01 34.24 9.82
C ASN A 59 -1.83 34.23 8.84
N TYR A 60 -1.80 35.14 7.86
CA TYR A 60 -0.74 35.30 6.87
C TYR A 60 0.22 36.45 7.21
N GLY A 61 -0.07 37.18 8.28
CA GLY A 61 0.71 38.32 8.80
C GLY A 61 0.36 39.67 8.19
N ASN A 62 -0.70 39.77 7.39
CA ASN A 62 -1.15 41.07 6.88
C ASN A 62 -1.90 41.83 7.98
N ILE A 63 -1.73 43.15 7.99
CA ILE A 63 -2.37 44.04 8.95
C ILE A 63 -3.64 44.61 8.33
N LYS A 64 -4.75 44.41 9.04
CA LYS A 64 -6.08 44.89 8.71
C LYS A 64 -6.50 45.89 9.77
N ILE A 65 -7.05 47.03 9.36
CA ILE A 65 -7.55 48.03 10.30
C ILE A 65 -9.03 48.33 10.02
N GLU A 66 -9.71 48.79 11.05
CA GLU A 66 -10.99 49.49 10.93
C GLU A 66 -10.76 50.95 11.32
N ALA A 67 -10.95 51.86 10.37
CA ALA A 67 -10.61 53.27 10.56
C ALA A 67 -11.55 54.21 9.80
N ILE A 68 -11.60 55.45 10.26
CA ILE A 68 -12.18 56.60 9.55
C ILE A 68 -11.04 57.53 9.18
N GLY A 69 -11.01 57.98 7.93
CA GLY A 69 -9.94 58.84 7.45
C GLY A 69 -10.30 59.60 6.19
N GLU A 70 -9.46 60.55 5.79
CA GLU A 70 -9.70 61.33 4.55
C GLU A 70 -9.56 60.49 3.27
N VAL A 71 -8.87 59.34 3.35
CA VAL A 71 -8.48 58.50 2.21
C VAL A 71 -9.42 57.32 1.99
N ALA A 72 -9.90 56.68 3.06
CA ALA A 72 -10.81 55.54 3.02
C ALA A 72 -11.49 55.34 4.39
N ASP A 73 -12.78 55.01 4.36
CA ASP A 73 -13.57 54.64 5.53
C ASP A 73 -13.90 53.15 5.49
N GLY A 74 -13.85 52.49 6.65
CA GLY A 74 -14.26 51.09 6.82
C GLY A 74 -13.07 50.17 7.09
N THR A 75 -13.16 48.92 6.62
CA THR A 75 -12.20 47.88 6.95
C THR A 75 -11.38 47.45 5.75
N PHE A 76 -10.05 47.63 5.84
CA PHE A 76 -9.14 47.33 4.74
C PHE A 76 -7.74 46.95 5.26
N TYR A 77 -6.91 46.42 4.37
CA TYR A 77 -5.53 46.04 4.67
C TYR A 77 -4.57 47.18 4.40
N ILE A 78 -3.49 47.26 5.17
CA ILE A 78 -2.53 48.35 5.10
C ILE A 78 -1.08 47.85 5.05
N ASN A 79 -0.20 48.70 4.53
CA ASN A 79 1.24 48.56 4.68
C ASN A 79 1.64 49.13 6.06
N PRO A 80 2.19 48.31 6.98
CA PRO A 80 2.47 48.76 8.35
C PRO A 80 3.64 49.75 8.45
N PHE A 81 4.43 49.95 7.38
CA PHE A 81 5.54 50.90 7.37
C PHE A 81 5.12 52.35 7.08
N ASP A 82 4.04 52.55 6.31
CA ASP A 82 3.62 53.88 5.85
C ASP A 82 2.11 54.14 6.01
N GLY A 83 1.35 53.16 6.49
CA GLY A 83 -0.09 53.25 6.71
C GLY A 83 -0.92 53.22 5.42
N SER A 84 -0.31 53.05 4.23
CA SER A 84 -1.03 53.06 2.96
C SER A 84 -1.92 51.84 2.76
N GLU A 85 -3.09 52.03 2.16
CA GLU A 85 -4.01 50.93 1.84
C GLU A 85 -3.39 49.97 0.81
N LEU A 86 -3.35 48.68 1.15
CA LEU A 86 -2.95 47.62 0.23
C LEU A 86 -4.16 47.18 -0.61
N LYS A 87 -4.18 47.65 -1.86
CA LYS A 87 -5.19 47.23 -2.84
C LYS A 87 -4.99 45.77 -3.25
N ASN A 88 -6.08 45.02 -3.36
CA ASN A 88 -6.11 43.59 -3.74
C ASN A 88 -5.59 42.60 -2.69
N VAL A 89 -5.56 42.94 -1.41
CA VAL A 89 -5.20 41.93 -0.38
C VAL A 89 -6.29 40.86 -0.26
N VAL A 90 -7.56 41.17 -0.50
CA VAL A 90 -8.62 40.17 -0.72
C VAL A 90 -9.74 40.72 -1.59
N GLY A 91 -10.09 40.01 -2.66
CA GLY A 91 -11.47 39.93 -3.14
C GLY A 91 -11.92 38.50 -2.85
N GLU A 92 -12.99 38.34 -2.06
CA GLU A 92 -13.63 37.05 -1.78
C GLU A 92 -13.77 36.29 -3.09
N ARG A 93 -13.05 35.16 -3.23
CA ARG A 93 -13.22 34.32 -4.42
C ARG A 93 -14.44 33.44 -4.15
N PRO A 94 -15.55 33.60 -4.89
CA PRO A 94 -16.80 32.90 -4.57
C PRO A 94 -16.67 31.38 -4.51
N VAL A 95 -15.67 30.82 -5.20
CA VAL A 95 -15.36 29.39 -5.17
C VAL A 95 -14.86 28.93 -3.79
N PHE A 96 -14.05 29.72 -3.09
CA PHE A 96 -13.55 29.35 -1.76
C PHE A 96 -14.66 29.44 -0.73
N ASP A 97 -15.50 30.48 -0.78
CA ASP A 97 -16.64 30.61 0.13
C ASP A 97 -17.65 29.49 -0.07
N PHE A 98 -17.98 29.19 -1.32
CA PHE A 98 -18.83 28.04 -1.67
C PHE A 98 -18.25 26.73 -1.12
N CYS A 99 -16.96 26.46 -1.36
CA CYS A 99 -16.30 25.25 -0.89
C CYS A 99 -16.23 25.21 0.64
N ARG A 100 -15.99 26.33 1.32
CA ARG A 100 -15.91 26.43 2.78
C ARG A 100 -17.26 26.18 3.43
N ASP A 101 -18.33 26.74 2.89
CA ASP A 101 -19.68 26.52 3.39
C ASP A 101 -20.15 25.07 3.20
N LEU A 102 -19.84 24.47 2.05
CA LEU A 102 -20.07 23.06 1.77
C LEU A 102 -19.24 22.17 2.70
N HIS A 103 -17.95 22.43 2.84
CA HIS A 103 -17.02 21.66 3.67
C HIS A 103 -17.40 21.71 5.15
N ARG A 104 -17.71 22.90 5.67
CA ARG A 104 -17.97 23.11 7.10
C ARG A 104 -19.39 22.73 7.50
N SER A 105 -20.37 22.98 6.63
CA SER A 105 -21.78 22.95 7.03
C SER A 105 -22.73 22.33 6.03
N LEU A 106 -22.26 21.87 4.86
CA LEU A 106 -23.09 21.30 3.80
C LEU A 106 -24.24 22.22 3.35
N PHE A 107 -24.13 23.53 3.57
CA PHE A 107 -25.22 24.52 3.45
C PHE A 107 -26.41 24.30 4.42
N LEU A 108 -26.25 23.42 5.42
CA LEU A 108 -27.26 23.05 6.41
C LEU A 108 -26.99 23.65 7.81
N LYS A 109 -26.14 24.69 7.89
CA LYS A 109 -25.80 25.40 9.14
C LYS A 109 -25.36 24.43 10.25
N GLN A 110 -25.99 24.45 11.43
CA GLN A 110 -25.63 23.58 12.56
C GLN A 110 -25.78 22.09 12.24
N THR A 111 -26.83 21.70 11.51
CA THR A 111 -27.09 20.30 11.18
C THR A 111 -25.97 19.71 10.34
N GLY A 112 -25.52 20.43 9.31
CA GLY A 112 -24.41 19.93 8.50
C GLY A 112 -23.06 19.99 9.22
N ARG A 113 -22.82 20.99 10.07
CA ARG A 113 -21.62 21.00 10.94
C ARG A 113 -21.54 19.77 11.83
N PHE A 114 -22.68 19.31 12.35
CA PHE A 114 -22.75 18.08 13.13
C PHE A 114 -22.37 16.85 12.30
N PHE A 115 -22.90 16.71 11.08
CA PHE A 115 -22.58 15.56 10.22
C PHE A 115 -21.13 15.57 9.71
N VAL A 116 -20.58 16.74 9.36
CA VAL A 116 -19.17 16.89 8.99
C VAL A 116 -18.26 16.52 10.17
N GLY A 117 -18.58 16.96 11.38
CA GLY A 117 -17.85 16.57 12.58
C GLY A 117 -17.92 15.08 12.91
N LEU A 118 -19.09 14.45 12.69
CA LEU A 118 -19.19 13.00 12.82
C LEU A 118 -18.35 12.27 11.76
N ALA A 119 -18.23 12.83 10.55
CA ALA A 119 -17.37 12.29 9.51
C ALA A 119 -15.88 12.39 9.89
N SER A 120 -15.43 13.50 10.51
CA SER A 120 -14.05 13.62 10.98
C SER A 120 -13.71 12.60 12.06
N LEU A 121 -14.63 12.36 13.01
CA LEU A 121 -14.50 11.29 14.01
C LEU A 121 -14.40 9.91 13.36
N ALA A 122 -15.22 9.65 12.34
CA ALA A 122 -15.18 8.38 11.59
C ALA A 122 -13.84 8.22 10.84
N LEU A 123 -13.29 9.28 10.25
CA LEU A 123 -11.98 9.25 9.59
C LEU A 123 -10.86 8.95 10.60
N LEU A 124 -10.89 9.58 11.78
CA LEU A 124 -9.93 9.33 12.84
C LEU A 124 -9.96 7.86 13.31
N PHE A 125 -11.16 7.31 13.49
CA PHE A 125 -11.35 5.89 13.82
C PHE A 125 -10.83 4.96 12.72
N LEU A 126 -11.13 5.26 11.45
CA LEU A 126 -10.65 4.48 10.31
C LEU A 126 -9.13 4.52 10.18
N ALA A 127 -8.50 5.69 10.40
CA ALA A 127 -7.05 5.82 10.42
C ALA A 127 -6.43 4.95 11.53
N GLY A 128 -6.97 5.01 12.75
CA GLY A 128 -6.53 4.15 13.86
C GLY A 128 -6.70 2.66 13.58
N SER A 129 -7.82 2.25 12.98
CA SER A 129 -8.05 0.86 12.55
C SER A 129 -7.06 0.42 11.47
N GLY A 130 -6.76 1.28 10.50
CA GLY A 130 -5.77 1.02 9.45
C GLY A 130 -4.37 0.74 10.01
N VAL A 131 -3.95 1.50 11.02
CA VAL A 131 -2.69 1.26 11.74
C VAL A 131 -2.67 -0.10 12.39
N PHE A 132 -3.73 -0.44 13.13
CA PHE A 132 -3.84 -1.73 13.80
C PHE A 132 -3.75 -2.91 12.83
N LEU A 133 -4.44 -2.83 11.68
CA LEU A 133 -4.40 -3.88 10.65
C LEU A 133 -3.04 -3.98 9.96
N LEU A 134 -2.36 -2.86 9.72
CA LEU A 134 -1.00 -2.85 9.16
C LEU A 134 0.00 -3.50 10.11
N ILE A 135 -0.07 -3.19 11.41
CA ILE A 135 0.79 -3.81 12.44
C ILE A 135 0.56 -5.32 12.48
N LYS A 136 -0.72 -5.76 12.50
CA LYS A 136 -1.06 -7.19 12.50
C LYS A 136 -0.53 -7.92 11.26
N ARG A 137 -0.48 -7.24 10.11
CA ARG A 137 -0.03 -7.83 8.84
C ARG A 137 1.49 -7.99 8.74
N VAL A 138 2.25 -7.07 9.33
CA VAL A 138 3.73 -7.02 9.20
C VAL A 138 4.43 -7.71 10.37
N GLY A 139 3.74 -7.95 11.49
CA GLY A 139 4.29 -8.64 12.66
C GLY A 139 5.28 -7.81 13.50
N ASN A 140 6.02 -6.88 12.88
CA ASN A 140 7.01 -6.02 13.55
C ASN A 140 7.01 -4.57 13.02
N TRP A 141 7.15 -3.60 13.92
CA TRP A 141 7.27 -2.16 13.58
C TRP A 141 8.50 -1.83 12.73
N LYS A 142 9.58 -2.61 12.84
CA LYS A 142 10.81 -2.40 12.06
C LYS A 142 10.67 -2.68 10.58
N GLU A 143 9.68 -3.49 10.19
CA GLU A 143 9.42 -3.87 8.80
C GLU A 143 8.27 -3.05 8.18
N PHE A 144 7.81 -1.99 8.86
CA PHE A 144 6.65 -1.21 8.44
C PHE A 144 6.76 -0.74 6.98
N PHE A 145 7.96 -0.48 6.45
CA PHE A 145 8.19 -0.04 5.06
C PHE A 145 8.70 -1.13 4.09
N SER A 146 8.67 -2.42 4.47
CA SER A 146 9.10 -3.51 3.58
C SER A 146 8.22 -3.63 2.31
N LYS A 147 8.79 -4.20 1.24
CA LYS A 147 8.12 -4.43 -0.04
C LYS A 147 7.05 -5.52 0.12
N ILE A 148 5.81 -5.23 -0.27
CA ILE A 148 4.70 -6.16 -0.23
C ILE A 148 4.61 -6.89 -1.58
N ILE A 149 4.50 -8.22 -1.55
CA ILE A 149 4.34 -9.08 -2.72
C ILE A 149 2.95 -8.86 -3.33
N VAL A 150 2.92 -8.73 -4.66
CA VAL A 150 1.82 -8.16 -5.46
C VAL A 150 0.51 -8.95 -5.32
N LEU A 151 -0.42 -8.39 -4.55
CA LEU A 151 -1.82 -8.82 -4.43
C LEU A 151 -2.69 -7.67 -4.94
N ASP A 152 -3.07 -7.66 -6.22
CA ASP A 152 -4.00 -6.69 -6.85
C ASP A 152 -3.63 -5.18 -6.68
N PHE A 153 -3.54 -4.44 -7.80
CA PHE A 153 -3.14 -3.03 -7.85
C PHE A 153 -3.78 -2.15 -6.76
N TYR A 154 -5.09 -2.34 -6.50
CA TYR A 154 -5.82 -1.49 -5.55
C TYR A 154 -5.47 -1.77 -4.09
N ARG A 155 -5.23 -3.02 -3.73
CA ARG A 155 -4.91 -3.40 -2.34
C ARG A 155 -3.47 -3.03 -1.99
N ASP A 156 -2.56 -3.20 -2.94
CA ASP A 156 -1.16 -2.81 -2.76
C ASP A 156 -1.03 -1.29 -2.59
N ASN A 157 -1.59 -0.51 -3.51
CA ASN A 157 -1.54 0.95 -3.41
C ASN A 157 -2.32 1.49 -2.20
N HIS A 158 -3.41 0.85 -1.77
CA HIS A 158 -4.09 1.17 -0.51
C HIS A 158 -3.16 1.03 0.70
N ALA A 159 -2.39 -0.06 0.78
CA ALA A 159 -1.42 -0.24 1.86
C ALA A 159 -0.24 0.75 1.74
N ARG A 160 0.31 0.96 0.53
CA ARG A 160 1.44 1.89 0.31
C ARG A 160 1.10 3.32 0.67
N PHE A 161 0.02 3.86 0.11
CA PHE A 161 -0.44 5.21 0.47
C PHE A 161 -0.87 5.28 1.93
N GLY A 162 -1.46 4.19 2.46
CA GLY A 162 -1.82 4.07 3.88
C GLY A 162 -0.63 4.37 4.78
N ARG A 163 0.55 3.84 4.46
CA ARG A 163 1.78 4.08 5.23
C ARG A 163 2.32 5.50 5.05
N LEU A 164 2.35 6.00 3.81
CA LEU A 164 2.94 7.30 3.48
C LEU A 164 2.12 8.47 4.04
N PHE A 165 0.79 8.37 3.99
CA PHE A 165 -0.14 9.46 4.36
C PHE A 165 -0.83 9.26 5.70
N LEU A 166 -0.45 8.23 6.47
CA LEU A 166 -1.04 8.00 7.79
C LEU A 166 -0.94 9.22 8.70
N ILE A 167 0.29 9.74 8.89
CA ILE A 167 0.54 10.87 9.81
C ILE A 167 -0.23 12.12 9.34
N PRO A 168 -0.14 12.55 8.06
CA PRO A 168 -0.94 13.67 7.57
C PRO A 168 -2.44 13.51 7.80
N ILE A 169 -3.00 12.33 7.51
CA ILE A 169 -4.45 12.09 7.66
C ILE A 169 -4.87 12.09 9.14
N VAL A 170 -4.06 11.49 10.02
CA VAL A 170 -4.31 11.53 11.47
C VAL A 170 -4.33 12.97 11.95
N VAL A 171 -3.32 13.76 11.57
CA VAL A 171 -3.24 15.18 11.92
C VAL A 171 -4.46 15.98 11.45
N ILE A 172 -4.86 15.84 10.18
CA ILE A 172 -6.04 16.53 9.61
C ILE A 172 -7.32 16.09 10.30
N SER A 173 -7.45 14.78 10.60
CA SER A 173 -8.65 14.24 11.26
C SER A 173 -8.74 14.64 12.73
N LEU A 174 -7.60 14.75 13.44
CA LEU A 174 -7.52 15.23 14.82
C LEU A 174 -7.86 16.72 14.90
N SER A 175 -7.29 17.55 14.02
CA SER A 175 -7.57 18.98 14.00
C SER A 175 -9.04 19.26 13.67
N ALA A 176 -9.60 18.57 12.68
CA ALA A 176 -11.03 18.64 12.35
C ALA A 176 -11.93 18.22 13.53
N THR A 177 -11.55 17.13 14.20
CA THR A 177 -12.29 16.59 15.35
C THR A 177 -12.25 17.56 16.53
N TRP A 178 -11.11 18.19 16.80
CA TRP A 178 -11.00 19.20 17.85
C TRP A 178 -11.90 20.41 17.54
N LEU A 179 -11.85 20.95 16.32
CA LEU A 179 -12.71 22.06 15.89
C LEU A 179 -14.20 21.73 16.02
N PHE A 180 -14.58 20.47 15.78
CA PHE A 180 -15.93 19.99 16.04
C PHE A 180 -16.27 19.96 17.53
N ILE A 181 -15.40 19.40 18.38
CA ILE A 181 -15.60 19.34 19.83
C ILE A 181 -15.74 20.74 20.42
N ASP A 182 -14.79 21.63 20.13
CA ASP A 182 -14.80 23.00 20.65
C ASP A 182 -16.08 23.77 20.25
N ARG A 183 -16.60 23.52 19.04
CA ARG A 183 -17.82 24.17 18.56
C ARG A 183 -19.09 23.72 19.29
N PHE A 184 -19.21 22.44 19.65
CA PHE A 184 -20.43 21.85 20.23
C PHE A 184 -20.35 21.69 21.75
N PHE A 185 -19.14 21.63 22.30
CA PHE A 185 -18.85 21.49 23.72
C PHE A 185 -17.81 22.55 24.13
N PRO A 186 -18.11 23.85 23.98
CA PRO A 186 -17.16 24.91 24.31
C PRO A 186 -16.83 24.87 25.80
N SER A 187 -15.55 25.09 26.13
CA SER A 187 -15.14 25.29 27.52
C SER A 187 -15.81 26.54 28.08
N GLN A 188 -16.32 26.49 29.32
CA GLN A 188 -16.81 27.69 30.00
C GLN A 188 -15.68 28.73 30.06
N ALA A 189 -15.93 29.91 29.50
CA ALA A 189 -15.07 31.07 29.74
C ALA A 189 -15.11 31.37 31.24
N ALA A 190 -13.96 31.69 31.83
CA ALA A 190 -13.96 32.27 33.18
C ALA A 190 -14.84 33.52 33.12
N GLU A 191 -15.89 33.57 33.94
CA GLU A 191 -16.69 34.78 34.11
C GLU A 191 -15.73 35.92 34.47
N THR A 192 -15.82 37.03 33.72
CA THR A 192 -15.20 38.29 34.07
C THR A 192 -15.86 38.78 35.35
N SER A 193 -15.33 38.33 36.50
CA SER A 193 -15.55 38.97 37.78
C SER A 193 -15.27 40.46 37.62
N GLU A 194 -16.11 41.34 38.19
CA GLU A 194 -15.81 42.77 38.32
C GLU A 194 -14.41 42.95 38.93
N MET A 195 -13.42 43.18 38.07
CA MET A 195 -12.03 43.31 38.47
C MET A 195 -11.80 44.77 38.82
N SER A 196 -11.39 45.02 40.07
CA SER A 196 -10.77 46.29 40.46
C SER A 196 -9.53 46.49 39.57
N TYR A 197 -9.60 47.42 38.62
CA TYR A 197 -8.51 47.78 37.72
C TYR A 197 -7.39 48.46 38.51
N GLN A 198 -6.41 47.69 38.97
CA GLN A 198 -5.18 48.23 39.56
C GLN A 198 -4.04 48.13 38.54
N VAL A 199 -3.26 49.21 38.42
CA VAL A 199 -2.06 49.22 37.57
C VAL A 199 -1.08 48.16 38.08
N ILE A 200 -0.80 47.17 37.24
CA ILE A 200 0.13 46.06 37.49
C ILE A 200 1.57 46.51 37.22
N SER A 201 1.78 47.38 36.23
CA SER A 201 3.08 47.96 35.88
C SER A 201 2.91 49.31 35.18
N GLU A 202 3.67 50.31 35.62
CA GLU A 202 3.63 51.70 35.10
C GLU A 202 4.43 51.90 33.80
N GLU A 203 5.11 50.86 33.30
CA GLU A 203 5.90 50.96 32.07
C GLU A 203 5.00 51.01 30.83
N ASN A 204 5.44 51.72 29.78
CA ASN A 204 4.73 51.74 28.49
C ASN A 204 4.89 50.37 27.79
N HIS A 205 3.82 49.57 27.75
CA HIS A 205 3.86 48.23 27.15
C HIS A 205 3.73 48.26 25.63
N PHE A 206 3.29 49.37 25.02
CA PHE A 206 3.20 49.49 23.56
C PHE A 206 4.59 49.42 22.88
N GLU A 207 5.63 49.90 23.56
CA GLU A 207 7.03 49.90 23.07
C GLU A 207 7.69 48.52 23.14
N LYS A 208 7.01 47.52 23.72
CA LYS A 208 7.57 46.17 23.92
C LYS A 208 6.92 45.10 23.04
N ILE A 209 5.80 45.42 22.43
CA ILE A 209 5.00 44.46 21.66
C ILE A 209 5.35 44.61 20.19
N LYS A 210 5.85 43.52 19.59
CA LYS A 210 6.06 43.43 18.15
C LYS A 210 4.78 43.04 17.44
N LEU A 211 4.62 43.47 16.19
CA LEU A 211 3.46 43.07 15.38
C LEU A 211 3.38 41.56 15.17
N GLY A 212 4.51 40.85 15.13
CA GLY A 212 4.52 39.39 15.03
C GLY A 212 3.82 38.65 16.19
N ASP A 213 3.72 39.28 17.37
CA ASP A 213 3.08 38.72 18.57
C ASP A 213 1.59 39.07 18.68
N LEU A 214 1.13 40.01 17.85
CA LEU A 214 -0.21 40.60 17.90
C LEU A 214 -1.23 39.76 17.13
N LYS A 215 -2.42 39.56 17.72
CA LYS A 215 -3.61 39.11 16.98
C LYS A 215 -4.56 40.26 16.67
N GLU A 216 -4.90 41.04 17.69
CA GLU A 216 -5.88 42.11 17.58
C GLU A 216 -5.63 43.17 18.65
N VAL A 217 -5.80 44.44 18.30
CA VAL A 217 -5.92 45.58 19.22
C VAL A 217 -7.30 46.16 19.01
N LEU A 218 -8.05 46.30 20.09
CA LEU A 218 -9.28 47.09 20.12
C LEU A 218 -8.99 48.41 20.83
N PHE A 219 -9.36 49.50 20.17
CA PHE A 219 -9.19 50.84 20.70
C PHE A 219 -10.37 51.17 21.64
N PRO A 220 -10.14 51.99 22.67
CA PRO A 220 -11.23 52.53 23.48
C PRO A 220 -12.16 53.38 22.59
N ILE A 221 -13.46 53.34 22.91
CA ILE A 221 -14.52 54.05 22.16
C ILE A 221 -14.60 55.50 22.63
N SER A 222 -14.21 55.78 23.88
CA SER A 222 -14.23 57.13 24.46
C SER A 222 -12.96 57.47 25.23
N SER A 223 -12.78 58.76 25.50
CA SER A 223 -11.68 59.28 26.33
C SER A 223 -11.89 59.04 27.84
N ASP A 224 -12.77 58.12 28.22
CA ASP A 224 -13.01 57.76 29.62
C ASP A 224 -11.78 57.01 30.18
N PRO A 225 -11.19 57.46 31.31
CA PRO A 225 -10.08 56.76 31.95
C PRO A 225 -10.36 55.31 32.36
N GLU A 226 -11.63 54.89 32.41
CA GLU A 226 -12.05 53.51 32.68
C GLU A 226 -12.15 52.62 31.42
N GLU A 227 -11.95 53.18 30.23
CA GLU A 227 -11.81 52.41 28.99
C GLU A 227 -10.32 52.14 28.68
N PHE A 228 -10.01 50.94 28.21
CA PHE A 228 -8.64 50.47 28.00
C PHE A 228 -8.43 49.99 26.57
N PHE A 229 -7.19 50.02 26.11
CA PHE A 229 -6.80 49.25 24.94
C PHE A 229 -6.82 47.76 25.27
N GLU A 230 -7.56 46.96 24.49
CA GLU A 230 -7.56 45.50 24.61
C GLU A 230 -6.60 44.90 23.56
N LEU A 231 -5.46 44.40 24.03
CA LEU A 231 -4.45 43.77 23.17
C LEU A 231 -4.55 42.26 23.31
N LYS A 232 -5.05 41.60 22.27
CA LYS A 232 -5.07 40.15 22.17
C LYS A 232 -3.78 39.66 21.54
N LEU A 233 -3.00 38.91 22.31
CA LEU A 233 -1.80 38.19 21.86
C LEU A 233 -2.13 36.69 21.74
N TYR A 234 -1.20 35.89 21.21
CA TYR A 234 -1.42 34.45 21.04
C TYR A 234 -1.67 33.68 22.34
N GLN A 235 -1.04 34.10 23.45
CA GLN A 235 -1.09 33.37 24.72
C GLN A 235 -1.85 34.10 25.84
N LYS A 236 -2.15 35.39 25.65
CA LYS A 236 -2.73 36.25 26.67
C LYS A 236 -3.42 37.47 26.06
N THR A 237 -4.30 38.07 26.83
CA THR A 237 -4.89 39.38 26.56
C THR A 237 -4.40 40.37 27.59
N LEU A 238 -4.01 41.56 27.14
CA LEU A 238 -3.54 42.65 27.98
C LEU A 238 -4.54 43.82 27.90
N LEU A 239 -4.87 44.43 29.03
CA LEU A 239 -5.57 45.71 29.07
C LEU A 239 -4.55 46.80 29.41
N LEU A 240 -4.42 47.79 28.51
CA LEU A 240 -3.47 48.90 28.67
C LEU A 240 -4.20 50.23 28.85
N ASN A 241 -3.68 51.06 29.76
CA ASN A 241 -4.19 52.42 29.99
C ASN A 241 -3.93 53.34 28.79
N GLN A 242 -4.88 54.22 28.49
CA GLN A 242 -4.84 55.10 27.32
C GLN A 242 -3.73 56.17 27.40
N GLU A 243 -3.42 56.70 28.59
CA GLU A 243 -2.56 57.87 28.74
C GLU A 243 -1.07 57.52 28.73
N ASN A 244 -0.71 56.41 29.37
CA ASN A 244 0.70 56.06 29.64
C ASN A 244 1.10 54.65 29.16
N GLY A 245 0.16 53.86 28.61
CA GLY A 245 0.42 52.49 28.18
C GLY A 245 0.73 51.51 29.32
N ALA A 246 0.40 51.87 30.56
CA ALA A 246 0.58 51.03 31.73
C ALA A 246 -0.29 49.78 31.65
N LEU A 247 0.22 48.65 32.14
CA LEU A 247 -0.50 47.38 32.19
C LEU A 247 -1.50 47.39 33.34
N VAL A 248 -2.78 47.22 33.02
CA VAL A 248 -3.90 47.23 33.97
C VAL A 248 -4.39 45.82 34.28
N SER A 249 -4.40 44.93 33.29
CA SER A 249 -4.80 43.53 33.46
C SER A 249 -4.07 42.62 32.49
N GLU A 250 -3.73 41.42 32.93
CA GLU A 250 -3.20 40.33 32.10
C GLU A 250 -4.03 39.06 32.33
N VAL A 251 -4.68 38.59 31.28
CA VAL A 251 -5.48 37.35 31.30
C VAL A 251 -4.85 36.33 30.37
N LYS A 252 -4.44 35.18 30.89
CA LYS A 252 -3.93 34.07 30.07
C LYS A 252 -5.06 33.45 29.26
N GLN A 253 -4.78 33.15 27.99
CA GLN A 253 -5.70 32.45 27.12
C GLN A 253 -5.95 31.02 27.65
N PRO A 254 -7.20 30.55 27.69
CA PRO A 254 -7.50 29.18 28.08
C PRO A 254 -6.90 28.20 27.07
N LEU A 255 -6.49 27.02 27.55
CA LEU A 255 -5.87 25.99 26.71
C LEU A 255 -6.77 25.58 25.53
N ALA A 256 -8.09 25.63 25.71
CA ALA A 256 -9.05 25.36 24.64
C ALA A 256 -8.96 26.33 23.46
N ALA A 257 -8.79 27.64 23.74
CA ALA A 257 -8.62 28.66 22.70
C ALA A 257 -7.28 28.49 21.96
N ILE A 258 -6.21 28.17 22.68
CA ILE A 258 -4.89 27.88 22.08
C ILE A 258 -5.00 26.66 21.16
N LEU A 259 -5.65 25.58 21.62
CA LEU A 259 -5.85 24.38 20.80
C LEU A 259 -6.79 24.62 19.61
N HIS A 260 -7.77 25.53 19.75
CA HIS A 260 -8.62 25.95 18.64
C HIS A 260 -7.76 26.55 17.53
N ASP A 261 -6.92 27.54 17.85
CA ASP A 261 -6.08 28.22 16.85
C ASP A 261 -5.10 27.26 16.17
N ILE A 262 -4.43 26.43 16.97
CA ILE A 262 -3.51 25.40 16.44
C ILE A 262 -4.26 24.46 15.51
N SER A 263 -5.42 23.95 15.94
CA SER A 263 -6.22 23.04 15.13
C SER A 263 -6.73 23.72 13.87
N PHE A 264 -7.13 24.99 13.95
CA PHE A 264 -7.59 25.76 12.81
C PHE A 264 -6.48 25.94 11.76
N GLN A 265 -5.29 26.38 12.18
CA GLN A 265 -4.13 26.55 11.29
C GLN A 265 -3.69 25.21 10.66
N TRP A 266 -3.62 24.14 11.45
CA TRP A 266 -3.23 22.83 10.95
C TRP A 266 -4.31 22.16 10.08
N HIS A 267 -5.58 22.54 10.22
CA HIS A 267 -6.65 22.01 9.36
C HIS A 267 -6.73 22.77 8.03
N THR A 268 -6.60 24.09 8.06
CA THR A 268 -6.76 24.98 6.89
C THR A 268 -5.47 25.21 6.13
N GLY A 269 -4.33 25.07 6.80
CA GLY A 269 -3.00 25.43 6.27
C GLY A 269 -2.70 26.93 6.31
N GLU A 270 -3.59 27.74 6.91
CA GLU A 270 -3.38 29.17 7.08
C GLU A 270 -2.15 29.43 7.95
N GLY A 271 -1.22 30.27 7.45
CA GLY A 271 0.01 30.65 8.15
C GLY A 271 1.14 29.60 8.17
N LEU A 272 0.92 28.37 7.70
CA LEU A 272 1.94 27.29 7.72
C LEU A 272 2.79 27.19 6.44
N GLY A 273 2.47 28.00 5.44
CA GLY A 273 3.22 28.11 4.19
C GLY A 273 2.87 27.07 3.12
N ILE A 274 3.46 27.26 1.94
CA ILE A 274 3.08 26.53 0.71
C ILE A 274 3.34 25.02 0.79
N VAL A 275 4.38 24.60 1.51
CA VAL A 275 4.71 23.17 1.66
C VAL A 275 3.61 22.44 2.40
N TYR A 276 3.07 23.04 3.46
CA TYR A 276 1.98 22.45 4.22
C TYR A 276 0.67 22.45 3.42
N ALA A 277 0.39 23.51 2.65
CA ALA A 277 -0.75 23.56 1.74
C ALA A 277 -0.72 22.42 0.69
N ILE A 278 0.46 22.15 0.10
CA ILE A 278 0.66 21.00 -0.80
C ILE A 278 0.45 19.67 -0.06
N LEU A 279 0.86 19.56 1.20
CA LEU A 279 0.61 18.36 2.00
C LEU A 279 -0.89 18.14 2.24
N LEU A 280 -1.68 19.19 2.50
CA LEU A 280 -3.14 19.12 2.61
C LEU A 280 -3.80 18.71 1.30
N LEU A 281 -3.32 19.25 0.17
CA LEU A 281 -3.78 18.88 -1.18
C LEU A 281 -3.60 17.38 -1.43
N LEU A 282 -2.36 16.90 -1.25
CA LEU A 282 -2.02 15.49 -1.48
C LEU A 282 -2.79 14.56 -0.53
N SER A 283 -2.91 14.95 0.75
CA SER A 283 -3.71 14.21 1.73
C SER A 283 -5.15 14.07 1.28
N SER A 284 -5.76 15.16 0.78
CA SER A 284 -7.15 15.15 0.30
C SER A 284 -7.35 14.25 -0.92
N VAL A 285 -6.42 14.27 -1.88
CA VAL A 285 -6.43 13.36 -3.05
C VAL A 285 -6.31 11.90 -2.61
N VAL A 286 -5.41 11.60 -1.67
CA VAL A 286 -5.21 10.24 -1.15
C VAL A 286 -6.42 9.76 -0.36
N THR A 287 -7.10 10.63 0.39
CA THR A 287 -8.37 10.28 1.04
C THR A 287 -9.43 9.85 0.04
N LEU A 288 -9.58 10.53 -1.11
CA LEU A 288 -10.49 10.09 -2.18
C LEU A 288 -10.11 8.71 -2.72
N PHE A 289 -8.81 8.44 -2.89
CA PHE A 289 -8.34 7.12 -3.29
C PHE A 289 -8.70 6.04 -2.24
N PHE A 290 -8.57 6.32 -0.94
CA PHE A 290 -8.96 5.35 0.11
C PHE A 290 -10.45 5.06 0.12
N ILE A 291 -11.30 6.07 -0.11
CA ILE A 291 -12.75 5.86 -0.25
C ILE A 291 -13.02 4.91 -1.42
N TYR A 292 -12.44 5.20 -2.59
CA TYR A 292 -12.64 4.37 -3.78
C TYR A 292 -12.12 2.94 -3.61
N SER A 293 -10.86 2.79 -3.20
CA SER A 293 -10.21 1.48 -3.03
C SER A 293 -10.88 0.67 -1.92
N GLY A 294 -11.30 1.30 -0.83
CA GLY A 294 -12.09 0.67 0.23
C GLY A 294 -13.42 0.11 -0.28
N ILE A 295 -14.20 0.92 -1.02
CA ILE A 295 -15.47 0.47 -1.62
C ILE A 295 -15.23 -0.69 -2.60
N LYS A 296 -14.22 -0.59 -3.46
CA LYS A 296 -13.87 -1.65 -4.42
C LYS A 296 -13.53 -2.97 -3.72
N MET A 297 -12.72 -2.90 -2.67
CA MET A 297 -12.36 -4.06 -1.85
C MET A 297 -13.59 -4.66 -1.15
N SER A 298 -14.46 -3.83 -0.58
CA SER A 298 -15.70 -4.30 0.06
C SER A 298 -16.68 -4.92 -0.94
N TRP A 299 -16.86 -4.33 -2.13
CA TRP A 299 -17.73 -4.90 -3.17
C TRP A 299 -17.24 -6.23 -3.73
N SER A 300 -15.92 -6.46 -3.76
CA SER A 300 -15.36 -7.77 -4.12
C SER A 300 -15.83 -8.89 -3.18
N LYS A 301 -16.14 -8.56 -1.92
CA LYS A 301 -16.67 -9.51 -0.92
C LYS A 301 -18.17 -9.82 -1.12
N PHE A 302 -18.95 -8.90 -1.72
CA PHE A 302 -20.40 -9.07 -1.93
C PHE A 302 -20.78 -9.89 -3.18
N LYS A 303 -20.00 -9.85 -4.27
CA LYS A 303 -20.32 -10.55 -5.52
C LYS A 303 -20.21 -12.09 -5.45
N LYS A 304 -19.70 -12.66 -4.35
CA LYS A 304 -19.39 -14.09 -4.22
C LYS A 304 -20.20 -14.82 -3.15
N ARG A 305 -21.41 -14.35 -2.82
CA ARG A 305 -22.29 -15.13 -1.92
C ARG A 305 -22.70 -16.45 -2.60
N PRO A 306 -22.52 -17.60 -1.95
CA PRO A 306 -22.93 -18.88 -2.52
C PRO A 306 -24.44 -18.94 -2.72
N LYS A 307 -24.86 -19.58 -3.80
CA LYS A 307 -26.27 -19.88 -4.05
C LYS A 307 -26.58 -21.24 -3.41
N ASN A 308 -27.32 -21.23 -2.31
CA ASN A 308 -27.81 -22.45 -1.66
C ASN A 308 -29.23 -22.76 -2.13
N THR A 309 -29.51 -24.02 -2.44
CA THR A 309 -30.84 -24.52 -2.81
C THR A 309 -31.59 -25.17 -1.64
N VAL A 310 -30.89 -25.44 -0.53
CA VAL A 310 -31.41 -26.04 0.71
C VAL A 310 -31.05 -25.16 1.91
N SER A 311 -31.75 -25.29 3.04
CA SER A 311 -31.33 -24.67 4.31
C SER A 311 -30.23 -25.49 4.98
N ILE A 312 -29.53 -24.90 5.96
CA ILE A 312 -28.44 -25.56 6.68
C ILE A 312 -28.95 -26.72 7.55
N GLU A 313 -30.17 -26.61 8.09
CA GLU A 313 -30.80 -27.61 8.94
C GLU A 313 -31.15 -28.88 8.16
N GLU A 314 -31.42 -28.75 6.86
CA GLU A 314 -31.74 -29.89 5.96
C GLU A 314 -30.51 -30.46 5.24
N ALA A 315 -29.36 -29.80 5.36
CA ALA A 315 -28.16 -30.12 4.62
C ALA A 315 -27.48 -31.39 5.16
N THR A 316 -27.28 -32.37 4.28
CA THR A 316 -26.48 -33.57 4.61
C THR A 316 -24.98 -33.31 4.47
N HIS A 317 -24.61 -32.36 3.61
CA HIS A 317 -23.24 -31.92 3.37
C HIS A 317 -23.15 -30.43 3.64
N VAL A 318 -22.27 -30.04 4.56
CA VAL A 318 -22.00 -28.62 4.86
C VAL A 318 -20.59 -28.30 4.41
N ILE A 319 -20.45 -27.26 3.59
CA ILE A 319 -19.19 -26.77 3.06
C ILE A 319 -18.90 -25.40 3.69
N LEU A 320 -17.86 -25.34 4.51
CA LEU A 320 -17.45 -24.10 5.16
C LEU A 320 -16.24 -23.52 4.44
N VAL A 321 -16.27 -22.20 4.21
CA VAL A 321 -15.20 -21.49 3.52
C VAL A 321 -14.59 -20.39 4.36
N GLY A 322 -13.28 -20.50 4.60
CA GLY A 322 -12.43 -19.40 5.08
C GLY A 322 -11.67 -18.78 3.91
N SER A 323 -11.90 -17.50 3.61
CA SER A 323 -11.26 -16.82 2.47
C SER A 323 -11.22 -15.31 2.65
N GLU A 324 -10.03 -14.72 2.60
CA GLU A 324 -9.88 -13.26 2.74
C GLU A 324 -10.23 -12.50 1.44
N THR A 325 -9.85 -13.09 0.30
CA THR A 325 -10.01 -12.54 -1.07
C THR A 325 -11.14 -13.22 -1.85
N GLY A 326 -11.73 -14.27 -1.28
CA GLY A 326 -12.79 -15.03 -1.89
C GLY A 326 -12.35 -15.95 -3.03
N HIS A 327 -11.05 -16.25 -3.19
CA HIS A 327 -10.58 -17.21 -4.20
C HIS A 327 -10.96 -18.65 -3.83
N THR A 328 -10.91 -18.99 -2.54
CA THR A 328 -11.29 -20.31 -2.01
C THR A 328 -12.74 -20.66 -2.34
N PHE A 329 -13.64 -19.68 -2.39
CA PHE A 329 -15.05 -19.88 -2.74
C PHE A 329 -15.24 -20.50 -4.13
N ARG A 330 -14.36 -20.24 -5.09
CA ARG A 330 -14.45 -20.83 -6.43
C ARG A 330 -14.35 -22.35 -6.37
N PHE A 331 -13.35 -22.85 -5.64
CA PHE A 331 -13.13 -24.29 -5.44
C PHE A 331 -14.28 -24.93 -4.65
N ALA A 332 -14.71 -24.28 -3.57
CA ALA A 332 -15.83 -24.76 -2.77
C ALA A 332 -17.15 -24.80 -3.56
N SER A 333 -17.43 -23.78 -4.37
CA SER A 333 -18.63 -23.71 -5.21
C SER A 333 -18.62 -24.79 -6.29
N ALA A 334 -17.44 -25.12 -6.85
CA ALA A 334 -17.32 -26.19 -7.83
C ALA A 334 -17.65 -27.56 -7.21
N VAL A 335 -17.19 -27.82 -5.97
CA VAL A 335 -17.57 -29.03 -5.22
C VAL A 335 -19.06 -29.02 -4.87
N GLN A 336 -19.61 -27.89 -4.42
CA GLN A 336 -21.03 -27.75 -4.12
C GLN A 336 -21.89 -28.08 -5.34
N ASN A 337 -21.58 -27.49 -6.50
CA ASN A 337 -22.34 -27.71 -7.73
C ASN A 337 -22.30 -29.18 -8.14
N ALA A 338 -21.13 -29.84 -8.08
CA ALA A 338 -21.01 -31.26 -8.38
C ALA A 338 -21.85 -32.15 -7.43
N LEU A 339 -21.96 -31.76 -6.15
CA LEU A 339 -22.82 -32.45 -5.19
C LEU A 339 -24.32 -32.22 -5.51
N LEU A 340 -24.70 -30.98 -5.81
CA LEU A 340 -26.09 -30.62 -6.15
C LEU A 340 -26.55 -31.32 -7.44
N GLU A 341 -25.68 -31.44 -8.45
CA GLU A 341 -25.96 -32.16 -9.70
C GLU A 341 -26.25 -33.66 -9.47
N LYS A 342 -25.73 -34.25 -8.39
CA LYS A 342 -26.02 -35.63 -7.95
C LYS A 342 -27.21 -35.72 -7.00
N GLY A 343 -27.95 -34.63 -6.78
CA GLY A 343 -29.10 -34.57 -5.88
C GLY A 343 -28.73 -34.58 -4.39
N VAL A 344 -27.47 -34.34 -4.04
CA VAL A 344 -27.03 -34.26 -2.64
C VAL A 344 -27.47 -32.92 -2.05
N LYS A 345 -28.06 -32.94 -0.84
CA LYS A 345 -28.39 -31.72 -0.09
C LYS A 345 -27.12 -31.08 0.45
N ALA A 346 -26.53 -30.15 -0.32
CA ALA A 346 -25.28 -29.47 -0.01
C ALA A 346 -25.48 -27.97 0.27
N PHE A 347 -24.94 -27.50 1.40
CA PHE A 347 -25.01 -26.11 1.83
C PHE A 347 -23.61 -25.51 1.94
N LEU A 348 -23.37 -24.34 1.35
CA LEU A 348 -22.09 -23.62 1.41
C LEU A 348 -22.27 -22.31 2.16
N CYS A 349 -21.44 -22.04 3.16
CA CYS A 349 -21.39 -20.73 3.82
C CYS A 349 -19.98 -20.35 4.31
N PRO A 350 -19.74 -19.05 4.61
CA PRO A 350 -18.56 -18.64 5.36
C PRO A 350 -18.46 -19.34 6.72
N MET A 351 -17.23 -19.66 7.15
CA MET A 351 -17.00 -20.34 8.44
C MET A 351 -17.59 -19.61 9.65
N ASN A 352 -17.60 -18.28 9.67
CA ASN A 352 -18.20 -17.50 10.74
C ASN A 352 -19.73 -17.46 10.71
N GLU A 353 -20.37 -17.77 9.57
CA GLU A 353 -21.82 -17.71 9.40
C GLU A 353 -22.50 -19.05 9.69
N VAL A 354 -21.73 -20.11 9.89
CA VAL A 354 -22.27 -21.43 10.25
C VAL A 354 -23.08 -21.36 11.55
N THR A 355 -24.23 -22.03 11.52
CA THR A 355 -25.12 -22.30 12.65
C THR A 355 -25.24 -23.81 12.83
N GLU A 356 -26.08 -24.25 13.77
CA GLU A 356 -26.33 -25.66 13.97
C GLU A 356 -26.82 -26.35 12.68
N ALA A 357 -26.31 -27.55 12.41
CA ALA A 357 -26.58 -28.32 11.20
C ALA A 357 -27.00 -29.76 11.57
N SER A 358 -28.22 -29.91 12.09
CA SER A 358 -28.67 -31.14 12.76
C SER A 358 -28.76 -32.37 11.84
N GLN A 359 -28.87 -32.20 10.52
CA GLN A 359 -28.90 -33.31 9.54
C GLN A 359 -27.53 -33.57 8.86
N MET A 360 -26.48 -32.85 9.26
CA MET A 360 -25.16 -32.95 8.66
C MET A 360 -24.53 -34.33 8.90
N LYS A 361 -24.05 -34.95 7.82
CA LYS A 361 -23.26 -36.20 7.86
C LYS A 361 -21.81 -35.97 7.44
N HIS A 362 -21.59 -34.95 6.61
CA HIS A 362 -20.30 -34.63 6.02
C HIS A 362 -20.02 -33.12 6.12
N LEU A 363 -18.91 -32.78 6.79
CA LEU A 363 -18.38 -31.43 6.90
C LEU A 363 -17.15 -31.27 6.02
N LEU A 364 -17.18 -30.34 5.09
CA LEU A 364 -16.04 -30.01 4.24
C LEU A 364 -15.58 -28.59 4.54
N VAL A 365 -14.36 -28.43 5.03
CA VAL A 365 -13.77 -27.11 5.33
C VAL A 365 -12.71 -26.80 4.30
N LEU A 366 -12.92 -25.73 3.53
CA LEU A 366 -11.92 -25.17 2.61
C LEU A 366 -11.50 -23.80 3.17
N THR A 367 -10.31 -23.70 3.73
CA THR A 367 -9.88 -22.45 4.39
C THR A 367 -8.52 -21.99 3.90
N SER A 368 -8.40 -20.69 3.60
CA SER A 368 -7.10 -20.07 3.37
C SER A 368 -6.43 -19.68 4.68
N THR A 369 -5.13 -19.46 4.66
CA THR A 369 -4.39 -18.84 5.76
C THR A 369 -4.08 -17.38 5.42
N TYR A 370 -4.11 -16.50 6.42
CA TYR A 370 -3.83 -15.07 6.24
C TYR A 370 -2.74 -14.60 7.22
N GLY A 371 -2.01 -13.54 6.88
CA GLY A 371 -0.94 -13.01 7.74
C GLY A 371 0.11 -14.07 8.08
N ASP A 372 0.48 -14.13 9.37
CA ASP A 372 1.48 -15.06 9.89
C ASP A 372 0.86 -16.37 10.42
N GLY A 373 0.07 -17.03 9.58
CA GLY A 373 -0.59 -18.28 9.97
C GLY A 373 -2.04 -18.13 10.48
N ASP A 374 -2.57 -16.91 10.55
CA ASP A 374 -3.87 -16.57 11.10
C ASP A 374 -5.08 -17.02 10.25
N ALA A 375 -6.25 -17.02 10.90
CA ALA A 375 -7.55 -17.15 10.27
C ALA A 375 -7.89 -16.00 9.31
N PRO A 376 -8.55 -16.27 8.18
CA PRO A 376 -9.23 -15.24 7.39
C PRO A 376 -10.32 -14.53 8.20
N SER A 377 -10.64 -13.28 7.82
CA SER A 377 -11.66 -12.47 8.52
C SER A 377 -13.06 -13.09 8.57
N ASN A 378 -13.38 -14.02 7.66
CA ASN A 378 -14.65 -14.73 7.66
C ASN A 378 -14.61 -16.11 8.37
N ALA A 379 -13.52 -16.40 9.10
CA ALA A 379 -13.31 -17.65 9.83
C ALA A 379 -12.73 -17.48 11.25
N ASP A 380 -12.39 -16.26 11.66
CA ASP A 380 -11.75 -15.93 12.94
C ASP A 380 -12.60 -16.21 14.20
N ALA A 381 -13.90 -16.43 14.06
CA ALA A 381 -14.80 -16.80 15.15
C ALA A 381 -15.11 -18.30 15.19
N PHE A 382 -14.72 -19.06 14.16
CA PHE A 382 -15.13 -20.46 13.99
C PHE A 382 -14.59 -21.36 15.10
N LEU A 383 -13.30 -21.26 15.44
CA LEU A 383 -12.71 -22.10 16.50
C LEU A 383 -13.41 -21.86 17.86
N LYS A 384 -13.70 -20.60 18.19
CA LYS A 384 -14.46 -20.23 19.40
C LYS A 384 -15.90 -20.74 19.36
N LYS A 385 -16.53 -20.86 18.18
CA LYS A 385 -17.86 -21.45 18.04
C LYS A 385 -17.84 -22.97 18.28
N LEU A 386 -16.81 -23.67 17.80
CA LEU A 386 -16.64 -25.09 18.08
C LEU A 386 -16.51 -25.37 19.58
N GLU A 387 -15.69 -24.58 20.28
CA GLU A 387 -15.55 -24.66 21.75
C GLU A 387 -16.87 -24.45 22.49
N LYS A 388 -17.78 -23.65 21.92
CA LYS A 388 -19.12 -23.39 22.46
C LYS A 388 -20.18 -24.44 22.07
N GLY A 389 -19.82 -25.50 21.33
CA GLY A 389 -20.73 -26.62 21.04
C GLY A 389 -21.57 -26.48 19.76
N LEU A 390 -21.06 -25.80 18.72
CA LEU A 390 -21.75 -25.51 17.43
C LEU A 390 -22.46 -26.70 16.73
N PHE A 391 -22.10 -27.96 17.01
CA PHE A 391 -22.65 -29.14 16.32
C PHE A 391 -23.39 -30.15 17.23
N ALA A 392 -23.81 -29.74 18.43
CA ALA A 392 -24.76 -30.47 19.28
C ALA A 392 -24.53 -32.00 19.41
N GLU A 393 -23.29 -32.43 19.65
CA GLU A 393 -22.87 -33.84 19.80
C GLU A 393 -23.28 -34.82 18.67
N HIS A 394 -23.71 -34.31 17.51
CA HIS A 394 -24.13 -35.13 16.39
C HIS A 394 -22.92 -35.77 15.68
N PRO A 395 -22.93 -37.10 15.41
CA PRO A 395 -21.84 -37.74 14.68
C PRO A 395 -21.74 -37.30 13.22
N PHE A 396 -20.57 -36.83 12.80
CA PHE A 396 -20.30 -36.48 11.39
C PHE A 396 -18.87 -36.84 10.98
N SER A 397 -18.65 -36.95 9.67
CA SER A 397 -17.31 -37.05 9.10
C SER A 397 -16.85 -35.69 8.59
N TYR A 398 -15.55 -35.39 8.66
CA TYR A 398 -15.01 -34.13 8.18
C TYR A 398 -13.79 -34.27 7.27
N THR A 399 -13.53 -33.24 6.48
CA THR A 399 -12.31 -33.07 5.68
C THR A 399 -11.91 -31.61 5.70
N VAL A 400 -10.61 -31.34 5.88
CA VAL A 400 -10.06 -29.98 5.79
C VAL A 400 -9.09 -29.88 4.62
N LEU A 401 -9.25 -28.85 3.80
CA LEU A 401 -8.34 -28.46 2.73
C LEU A 401 -7.83 -27.05 2.99
N GLY A 402 -6.51 -26.94 3.16
CA GLY A 402 -5.84 -25.66 3.36
C GLY A 402 -5.41 -25.02 2.04
N PHE A 403 -5.64 -23.73 1.88
CA PHE A 403 -5.08 -22.92 0.79
C PHE A 403 -4.04 -21.95 1.35
N GLY A 404 -2.84 -21.93 0.77
CA GLY A 404 -1.77 -21.06 1.24
C GLY A 404 -0.70 -20.88 0.18
N SER A 405 0.43 -20.33 0.59
CA SER A 405 1.61 -20.19 -0.27
C SER A 405 2.86 -20.61 0.49
N LYS A 406 3.69 -21.45 -0.13
CA LYS A 406 4.98 -21.93 0.41
C LYS A 406 6.01 -20.79 0.53
N SER A 407 5.72 -19.62 -0.03
CA SER A 407 6.51 -18.41 0.17
C SER A 407 6.40 -17.85 1.60
N TYR A 408 5.46 -18.34 2.40
CA TYR A 408 5.30 -17.98 3.81
C TYR A 408 5.73 -19.14 4.71
N GLU A 409 6.37 -18.84 5.83
CA GLU A 409 6.85 -19.82 6.82
C GLU A 409 5.69 -20.70 7.35
N ASN A 410 4.58 -20.06 7.75
CA ASN A 410 3.41 -20.71 8.31
C ASN A 410 2.42 -21.20 7.22
N PHE A 411 2.90 -22.02 6.28
CA PHE A 411 2.13 -22.53 5.14
C PHE A 411 0.87 -23.33 5.57
N CYS A 412 -0.31 -22.81 5.24
CA CYS A 412 -1.63 -23.40 5.54
C CYS A 412 -1.93 -23.59 7.05
N GLN A 413 -1.26 -22.87 7.95
CA GLN A 413 -1.34 -23.08 9.40
C GLN A 413 -2.78 -23.13 9.94
N PHE A 414 -3.61 -22.12 9.65
CA PHE A 414 -5.00 -22.09 10.10
C PHE A 414 -5.85 -23.31 9.68
N ALA A 415 -5.54 -23.96 8.56
CA ALA A 415 -6.21 -25.19 8.15
C ALA A 415 -5.83 -26.37 9.08
N PHE A 416 -4.57 -26.44 9.51
CA PHE A 416 -4.13 -27.42 10.51
C PHE A 416 -4.75 -27.13 11.88
N ASP A 417 -4.82 -25.87 12.29
CA ASP A 417 -5.49 -25.47 13.54
C ASP A 417 -6.96 -25.89 13.54
N THR A 418 -7.64 -25.65 12.42
CA THR A 418 -9.04 -26.07 12.22
C THR A 418 -9.20 -27.60 12.30
N ALA A 419 -8.30 -28.35 11.65
CA ALA A 419 -8.33 -29.80 11.72
C ALA A 419 -8.08 -30.32 13.14
N ASN A 420 -7.14 -29.72 13.88
CA ASN A 420 -6.87 -30.06 15.27
C ASN A 420 -8.08 -29.79 16.18
N ALA A 421 -8.76 -28.66 16.00
CA ALA A 421 -9.98 -28.34 16.74
C ALA A 421 -11.12 -29.32 16.45
N LEU A 422 -11.33 -29.70 15.18
CA LEU A 422 -12.33 -30.71 14.82
C LEU A 422 -11.98 -32.10 15.35
N LYS A 423 -10.70 -32.48 15.34
CA LYS A 423 -10.21 -33.75 15.89
C LYS A 423 -10.45 -33.88 17.40
N ALA A 424 -10.49 -32.77 18.13
CA ALA A 424 -10.77 -32.77 19.57
C ALA A 424 -12.24 -33.10 19.90
N LEU A 425 -13.15 -33.07 18.91
CA LEU A 425 -14.56 -33.40 19.11
C LEU A 425 -14.78 -34.92 19.04
N PRO A 426 -15.39 -35.56 20.07
CA PRO A 426 -15.50 -37.02 20.13
C PRO A 426 -16.46 -37.60 19.07
N PHE A 427 -17.37 -36.79 18.55
CA PHE A 427 -18.36 -37.15 17.52
C PHE A 427 -17.91 -36.81 16.09
N ALA A 428 -16.72 -36.24 15.90
CA ALA A 428 -16.19 -35.87 14.59
C ALA A 428 -15.15 -36.90 14.11
N LYS A 429 -15.37 -37.49 12.93
CA LYS A 429 -14.45 -38.47 12.33
C LYS A 429 -13.73 -37.89 11.12
N GLU A 430 -12.40 -37.86 11.14
CA GLU A 430 -11.60 -37.44 9.99
C GLU A 430 -11.77 -38.44 8.83
N ALA A 431 -12.22 -37.98 7.67
CA ALA A 431 -12.40 -38.83 6.48
C ALA A 431 -11.09 -39.02 5.71
N ILE A 432 -10.30 -37.95 5.55
CA ILE A 432 -8.93 -37.96 5.03
C ILE A 432 -8.08 -36.96 5.80
N LYS A 433 -6.78 -37.25 5.91
CA LYS A 433 -5.80 -36.33 6.50
C LYS A 433 -5.82 -34.99 5.75
N THR A 434 -5.76 -33.88 6.49
CA THR A 434 -5.65 -32.52 5.94
C THR A 434 -4.63 -32.45 4.80
N LYS A 435 -5.07 -31.91 3.67
CA LYS A 435 -4.24 -31.63 2.48
C LYS A 435 -4.11 -30.12 2.30
N THR A 436 -3.11 -29.72 1.52
CA THR A 436 -2.80 -28.32 1.24
C THR A 436 -2.79 -28.07 -0.26
N VAL A 437 -3.09 -26.82 -0.63
CA VAL A 437 -3.04 -26.29 -1.99
C VAL A 437 -2.17 -25.05 -1.99
N ASN A 438 -1.04 -25.14 -2.68
CA ASN A 438 -0.12 -24.03 -2.87
C ASN A 438 -0.59 -23.10 -4.00
N ASP A 439 -0.68 -21.81 -3.73
CA ASP A 439 -0.96 -20.73 -4.69
C ASP A 439 -2.17 -21.02 -5.60
N LEU A 440 -3.25 -21.55 -5.00
CA LEU A 440 -4.48 -21.92 -5.70
C LEU A 440 -4.27 -22.95 -6.84
N SER A 441 -3.24 -23.80 -6.73
CA SER A 441 -2.92 -24.86 -7.70
C SER A 441 -4.12 -25.79 -7.93
N ILE A 442 -4.62 -25.80 -9.18
CA ILE A 442 -5.71 -26.70 -9.58
C ILE A 442 -5.25 -28.16 -9.53
N SER A 443 -4.00 -28.45 -9.89
CA SER A 443 -3.47 -29.84 -9.82
C SER A 443 -3.53 -30.39 -8.39
N GLU A 444 -3.04 -29.62 -7.41
CA GLU A 444 -3.05 -30.04 -6.00
C GLU A 444 -4.50 -30.17 -5.48
N PHE A 445 -5.40 -29.28 -5.92
CA PHE A 445 -6.82 -29.42 -5.64
C PHE A 445 -7.43 -30.69 -6.26
N LEU A 446 -7.08 -31.04 -7.50
CA LEU A 446 -7.58 -32.24 -8.17
C LEU A 446 -7.03 -33.53 -7.54
N ASP A 447 -5.78 -33.51 -7.07
CA ASP A 447 -5.21 -34.63 -6.33
C ASP A 447 -5.89 -34.82 -4.98
N TRP A 448 -6.19 -33.72 -4.28
CA TRP A 448 -7.07 -33.76 -3.11
C TRP A 448 -8.46 -34.30 -3.47
N LEU A 449 -9.09 -33.81 -4.53
CA LEU A 449 -10.43 -34.23 -4.95
C LEU A 449 -10.46 -35.72 -5.26
N LYS A 450 -9.46 -36.26 -5.96
CA LYS A 450 -9.31 -37.71 -6.21
C LYS A 450 -9.21 -38.50 -4.90
N ALA A 451 -8.37 -38.05 -3.97
CA ALA A 451 -8.21 -38.69 -2.66
C ALA A 451 -9.50 -38.66 -1.84
N TRP A 452 -10.20 -37.53 -1.84
CA TRP A 452 -11.46 -37.32 -1.14
C TRP A 452 -12.60 -38.16 -1.73
N LYS A 453 -12.73 -38.23 -3.08
CA LYS A 453 -13.68 -39.10 -3.77
C LYS A 453 -13.48 -40.57 -3.40
N LYS A 454 -12.23 -41.03 -3.38
CA LYS A 454 -11.88 -42.40 -3.00
C LYS A 454 -12.26 -42.72 -1.55
N ALA A 455 -11.98 -41.81 -0.62
CA ALA A 455 -12.26 -42.02 0.79
C ALA A 455 -13.76 -41.94 1.14
N THR A 456 -14.50 -41.05 0.48
CA THR A 456 -15.94 -40.87 0.70
C THR A 456 -16.81 -41.78 -0.15
N LYS A 457 -16.21 -42.55 -1.07
CA LYS A 457 -16.91 -43.36 -2.10
C LYS A 457 -17.90 -42.53 -2.92
N SER A 458 -17.55 -41.28 -3.19
CA SER A 458 -18.40 -40.35 -3.93
C SER A 458 -18.01 -40.32 -5.40
N GLU A 459 -18.96 -40.58 -6.29
CA GLU A 459 -18.81 -40.44 -7.74
C GLU A 459 -19.23 -39.03 -8.17
N LEU A 460 -18.27 -38.10 -8.11
CA LEU A 460 -18.47 -36.68 -8.40
C LEU A 460 -17.54 -36.24 -9.53
N ASP A 461 -18.07 -35.49 -10.49
CA ASP A 461 -17.27 -34.81 -11.50
C ASP A 461 -17.40 -33.31 -11.30
N VAL A 462 -16.25 -32.67 -11.07
CA VAL A 462 -16.18 -31.22 -10.87
C VAL A 462 -15.84 -30.60 -12.21
N ASP A 463 -16.67 -29.66 -12.64
CA ASP A 463 -16.44 -28.86 -13.85
C ASP A 463 -15.16 -28.03 -13.72
N LEU A 464 -14.10 -28.46 -14.43
CA LEU A 464 -12.78 -27.84 -14.39
C LEU A 464 -12.79 -26.42 -14.97
N ASN A 465 -13.66 -26.14 -15.94
CA ASN A 465 -13.74 -24.83 -16.57
C ASN A 465 -14.16 -23.73 -15.58
N LYS A 466 -14.88 -24.10 -14.52
CA LYS A 466 -15.28 -23.20 -13.42
C LYS A 466 -14.17 -23.00 -12.38
N LEU A 467 -13.13 -23.84 -12.39
CA LEU A 467 -12.00 -23.74 -11.47
C LEU A 467 -10.88 -22.85 -12.00
N GLU A 468 -10.83 -22.59 -13.30
CA GLU A 468 -9.76 -21.78 -13.89
C GLU A 468 -10.03 -20.27 -13.73
N PRO A 469 -8.99 -19.44 -13.62
CA PRO A 469 -9.16 -17.99 -13.68
C PRO A 469 -9.52 -17.55 -15.10
N SER A 470 -9.98 -16.31 -15.26
CA SER A 470 -10.04 -15.71 -16.59
C SER A 470 -8.61 -15.43 -17.09
N ARG A 471 -8.34 -15.63 -18.38
CA ARG A 471 -7.06 -15.25 -18.99
C ARG A 471 -6.76 -13.76 -18.79
N ASN A 472 -5.48 -13.42 -18.83
CA ASN A 472 -5.03 -12.03 -18.86
C ASN A 472 -5.62 -11.33 -20.09
N SER A 473 -6.11 -10.10 -19.92
CA SER A 473 -6.66 -9.30 -21.03
C SER A 473 -5.64 -8.98 -22.12
N ASN A 474 -4.34 -9.05 -21.81
CA ASN A 474 -3.23 -8.77 -22.73
C ASN A 474 -2.69 -10.04 -23.42
N THR A 475 -3.47 -11.13 -23.44
CA THR A 475 -3.07 -12.37 -24.11
C THR A 475 -3.09 -12.16 -25.63
N LEU A 476 -2.00 -12.53 -26.29
CA LEU A 476 -1.78 -12.41 -27.73
C LEU A 476 -1.23 -13.75 -28.29
N PRO A 477 -1.40 -14.01 -29.59
CA PRO A 477 -0.72 -15.10 -30.27
C PRO A 477 0.77 -14.78 -30.50
N PHE A 478 1.63 -15.74 -30.20
CA PHE A 478 3.06 -15.74 -30.49
C PHE A 478 3.40 -16.93 -31.39
N TRP A 479 4.46 -16.86 -32.19
CA TRP A 479 4.79 -17.94 -33.15
C TRP A 479 6.16 -18.54 -32.89
N VAL A 480 6.24 -19.86 -32.88
CA VAL A 480 7.50 -20.60 -32.78
C VAL A 480 8.30 -20.43 -34.06
N VAL A 481 9.54 -19.95 -33.94
CA VAL A 481 10.44 -19.77 -35.08
C VAL A 481 11.39 -20.96 -35.23
N SER A 482 11.97 -21.40 -34.13
CA SER A 482 12.88 -22.55 -34.10
C SER A 482 12.85 -23.22 -32.73
N LYS A 483 13.27 -24.49 -32.71
CA LYS A 483 13.47 -25.27 -31.49
C LYS A 483 14.78 -26.02 -31.60
N THR A 484 15.65 -25.88 -30.60
CA THR A 484 16.94 -26.56 -30.52
C THR A 484 16.98 -27.42 -29.27
N GLU A 485 17.22 -28.72 -29.42
CA GLU A 485 17.24 -29.65 -28.29
C GLU A 485 18.67 -29.84 -27.76
N SER A 486 18.80 -30.05 -26.46
CA SER A 486 20.06 -30.38 -25.80
C SER A 486 20.56 -31.76 -26.24
N GLU A 487 21.85 -31.89 -26.50
CA GLU A 487 22.50 -33.19 -26.74
C GLU A 487 22.49 -34.07 -25.47
N ASN A 488 22.44 -33.45 -24.29
CA ASN A 488 22.26 -34.18 -23.04
C ASN A 488 20.80 -34.67 -22.84
N ILE A 489 20.56 -35.92 -23.19
CA ILE A 489 19.26 -36.60 -23.02
C ILE A 489 18.84 -36.66 -21.54
N LEU A 490 19.78 -36.70 -20.58
CA LEU A 490 19.45 -36.75 -19.14
C LEU A 490 18.95 -35.41 -18.59
N ASP A 491 19.25 -34.30 -19.26
CA ASP A 491 18.76 -32.99 -18.86
C ASP A 491 17.41 -32.65 -19.48
N ASP A 492 17.13 -33.14 -20.68
CA ASP A 492 15.88 -32.96 -21.45
C ASP A 492 15.44 -31.48 -21.50
N THR A 493 16.42 -30.65 -21.88
CA THR A 493 16.30 -29.20 -22.02
C THR A 493 16.31 -28.81 -23.50
N PHE A 494 15.56 -27.78 -23.86
CA PHE A 494 15.56 -27.23 -25.21
C PHE A 494 15.45 -25.70 -25.18
N LEU A 495 15.93 -25.07 -26.25
CA LEU A 495 15.70 -23.66 -26.55
C LEU A 495 14.51 -23.53 -27.50
N LEU A 496 13.65 -22.55 -27.22
CA LEU A 496 12.53 -22.20 -28.09
C LEU A 496 12.65 -20.73 -28.48
N GLU A 497 12.82 -20.46 -29.77
CA GLU A 497 12.78 -19.10 -30.32
C GLU A 497 11.35 -18.75 -30.72
N ILE A 498 10.89 -17.58 -30.31
CA ILE A 498 9.52 -17.12 -30.46
C ILE A 498 9.53 -15.72 -31.09
N ALA A 499 8.74 -15.54 -32.15
CA ALA A 499 8.47 -14.25 -32.75
C ALA A 499 7.41 -13.48 -31.95
N LEU A 500 7.63 -12.18 -31.80
CA LEU A 500 6.70 -11.29 -31.11
C LEU A 500 5.60 -10.79 -32.07
N PRO A 501 4.34 -10.71 -31.63
CA PRO A 501 3.32 -9.97 -32.36
C PRO A 501 3.64 -8.46 -32.32
N GLU A 502 3.17 -7.71 -33.33
CA GLU A 502 3.40 -6.25 -33.42
C GLU A 502 2.83 -5.50 -32.21
N GLU A 503 1.78 -6.07 -31.58
CA GLU A 503 1.06 -5.49 -30.44
C GLU A 503 1.70 -5.83 -29.08
N ALA A 504 2.76 -6.65 -29.00
CA ALA A 504 3.36 -7.10 -27.74
C ALA A 504 3.96 -5.97 -26.88
N GLY A 505 4.12 -4.76 -27.42
CA GLY A 505 4.73 -3.63 -26.73
C GLY A 505 6.24 -3.84 -26.49
N ASN A 506 6.78 -3.15 -25.49
CA ASN A 506 8.21 -3.25 -25.16
C ASN A 506 8.51 -4.51 -24.34
N VAL A 507 9.57 -5.22 -24.73
CA VAL A 507 10.03 -6.45 -24.08
C VAL A 507 11.48 -6.30 -23.70
N ASN A 508 11.81 -6.68 -22.47
CA ASN A 508 13.18 -6.70 -21.99
C ASN A 508 13.59 -8.11 -21.58
N SER A 509 14.87 -8.42 -21.68
CA SER A 509 15.42 -9.61 -21.02
C SER A 509 15.14 -9.53 -19.52
N GLY A 510 14.83 -10.66 -18.89
CA GLY A 510 14.40 -10.70 -17.49
C GLY A 510 12.88 -10.63 -17.28
N ASP A 511 12.12 -10.17 -18.28
CA ASP A 511 10.65 -10.27 -18.28
C ASP A 511 10.18 -11.72 -18.28
N LEU A 512 8.90 -11.93 -17.98
CA LEU A 512 8.30 -13.26 -17.97
C LEU A 512 7.28 -13.42 -19.10
N LEU A 513 7.37 -14.53 -19.83
CA LEU A 513 6.33 -14.95 -20.77
C LEU A 513 5.34 -15.86 -20.03
N GLY A 514 4.12 -15.37 -19.84
CA GLY A 514 3.01 -16.16 -19.30
C GLY A 514 2.33 -16.95 -20.42
N VAL A 515 2.53 -18.26 -20.45
CA VAL A 515 2.03 -19.17 -21.50
C VAL A 515 0.80 -19.93 -21.02
N TYR A 516 -0.23 -20.01 -21.86
CA TYR A 516 -1.41 -20.85 -21.63
C TYR A 516 -1.32 -22.18 -22.39
N LEU A 517 -1.84 -23.24 -21.77
CA LEU A 517 -2.20 -24.45 -22.51
C LEU A 517 -3.48 -24.20 -23.32
N PRO A 518 -3.70 -24.88 -24.47
CA PRO A 518 -4.90 -24.67 -25.29
C PRO A 518 -6.21 -24.78 -24.50
N ASP A 519 -6.33 -25.79 -23.66
CA ASP A 519 -7.50 -26.09 -22.84
C ASP A 519 -7.36 -25.62 -21.38
N SER A 520 -6.51 -24.62 -21.11
CA SER A 520 -6.36 -24.03 -19.78
C SER A 520 -6.30 -22.51 -19.81
N ASN A 521 -6.83 -21.88 -18.76
CA ASN A 521 -6.69 -20.47 -18.45
C ASN A 521 -5.73 -20.24 -17.27
N ILE A 522 -4.94 -21.25 -16.88
CA ILE A 522 -3.83 -21.07 -15.96
C ILE A 522 -2.56 -20.82 -16.77
N GLU A 523 -1.89 -19.69 -16.52
CA GLU A 523 -0.62 -19.39 -17.14
C GLU A 523 0.56 -20.08 -16.43
N ARG A 524 1.60 -20.39 -17.20
CA ARG A 524 2.93 -20.72 -16.68
C ARG A 524 3.94 -19.68 -17.14
N TYR A 525 4.71 -19.15 -16.20
CA TYR A 525 5.75 -18.17 -16.49
C TYR A 525 7.07 -18.84 -16.89
N TYR A 526 7.74 -18.24 -17.87
CA TYR A 526 9.09 -18.57 -18.32
C TYR A 526 9.91 -17.27 -18.43
N SER A 527 11.13 -17.25 -17.91
CA SER A 527 12.01 -16.08 -17.99
C SER A 527 12.47 -15.87 -19.44
N ILE A 528 12.29 -14.65 -19.93
CA ILE A 528 12.56 -14.24 -21.30
C ILE A 528 14.04 -13.86 -21.44
N ALA A 529 14.72 -14.44 -22.43
CA ALA A 529 15.86 -13.81 -23.07
C ALA A 529 15.36 -13.06 -24.31
N PHE A 530 15.42 -11.73 -24.31
CA PHE A 530 15.09 -10.97 -25.51
C PHE A 530 16.37 -10.67 -26.28
N ILE A 531 16.49 -11.24 -27.48
CA ILE A 531 17.65 -11.06 -28.37
C ILE A 531 17.31 -9.95 -29.36
N LYS A 532 17.82 -8.73 -29.12
CA LYS A 532 17.52 -7.52 -29.89
C LYS A 532 17.91 -7.63 -31.35
N SER A 533 19.08 -8.21 -31.63
CA SER A 533 19.59 -8.40 -33.00
C SER A 533 18.68 -9.27 -33.87
N LEU A 534 17.93 -10.19 -33.26
CA LEU A 534 16.97 -11.07 -33.95
C LEU A 534 15.52 -10.58 -33.83
N ASN A 535 15.25 -9.63 -32.92
CA ASN A 535 13.92 -9.26 -32.47
C ASN A 535 13.07 -10.48 -32.06
N ARG A 536 13.64 -11.36 -31.22
CA ARG A 536 13.04 -12.63 -30.80
C ARG A 536 13.13 -12.83 -29.30
N ILE A 537 12.14 -13.55 -28.77
CA ILE A 537 12.18 -14.13 -27.43
C ILE A 537 12.84 -15.52 -27.54
N VAL A 538 13.76 -15.81 -26.63
CA VAL A 538 14.34 -17.13 -26.44
C VAL A 538 13.99 -17.62 -25.05
N LEU A 539 13.41 -18.82 -24.97
CA LEU A 539 13.15 -19.52 -23.72
C LEU A 539 14.11 -20.71 -23.58
N SER A 540 14.62 -20.95 -22.38
CA SER A 540 15.25 -22.22 -22.01
C SER A 540 14.28 -23.04 -21.16
N VAL A 541 13.91 -24.23 -21.64
CA VAL A 541 12.81 -25.01 -21.06
C VAL A 541 13.25 -26.45 -20.82
N LYS A 542 12.98 -26.95 -19.63
CA LYS A 542 13.18 -28.36 -19.26
C LYS A 542 11.85 -29.12 -19.26
N ARG A 543 11.77 -30.28 -19.94
CA ARG A 543 10.54 -31.08 -20.10
C ARG A 543 10.18 -31.88 -18.84
N THR A 544 9.62 -31.21 -17.84
CA THR A 544 9.24 -31.85 -16.56
C THR A 544 7.75 -31.75 -16.22
N GLY A 545 6.96 -30.90 -16.89
CA GLY A 545 5.58 -30.62 -16.54
C GLY A 545 4.66 -30.44 -17.74
N LEU A 546 3.37 -30.19 -17.51
CA LEU A 546 2.37 -30.11 -18.58
C LEU A 546 2.70 -29.02 -19.62
N CYS A 547 2.98 -27.79 -19.16
CA CYS A 547 3.29 -26.68 -20.06
C CYS A 547 4.63 -26.85 -20.78
N SER A 548 5.66 -27.39 -20.12
CA SER A 548 6.95 -27.63 -20.79
C SER A 548 6.91 -28.79 -21.79
N ASN A 549 6.10 -29.81 -21.54
CA ASN A 549 5.83 -30.86 -22.53
C ASN A 549 5.03 -30.33 -23.73
N TYR A 550 4.03 -29.48 -23.49
CA TYR A 550 3.31 -28.78 -24.55
C TYR A 550 4.26 -27.96 -25.41
N LEU A 551 5.06 -27.06 -24.81
CA LEU A 551 6.05 -26.27 -25.53
C LEU A 551 7.06 -27.14 -26.31
N GLY A 552 7.48 -28.26 -25.71
CA GLY A 552 8.39 -29.20 -26.36
C GLY A 552 7.76 -29.95 -27.53
N ALA A 553 6.44 -30.08 -27.59
CA ALA A 553 5.73 -30.73 -28.69
C ALA A 553 5.49 -29.78 -29.89
N LEU A 554 5.68 -28.48 -29.71
CA LEU A 554 5.50 -27.48 -30.77
C LEU A 554 6.57 -27.59 -31.86
N ASN A 555 6.16 -27.26 -33.09
CA ASN A 555 6.98 -27.19 -34.29
C ASN A 555 7.12 -25.73 -34.77
N THR A 556 8.08 -25.46 -35.64
CA THR A 556 8.20 -24.15 -36.29
C THR A 556 6.89 -23.78 -37.00
N GLY A 557 6.42 -22.57 -36.74
CA GLY A 557 5.16 -22.02 -37.25
C GLY A 557 3.96 -22.20 -36.30
N ASP A 558 4.07 -23.05 -35.27
CA ASP A 558 2.98 -23.25 -34.31
C ASP A 558 2.75 -21.99 -33.47
N GLU A 559 1.47 -21.78 -33.12
CA GLU A 559 1.02 -20.64 -32.33
C GLU A 559 0.97 -20.97 -30.83
N ILE A 560 1.36 -19.99 -30.01
CA ILE A 560 1.31 -20.02 -28.54
C ILE A 560 0.47 -18.84 -28.06
N GLN A 561 -0.54 -19.13 -27.22
CA GLN A 561 -1.30 -18.10 -26.52
C GLN A 561 -0.53 -17.65 -25.28
N ALA A 562 -0.03 -16.42 -25.28
CA ALA A 562 0.82 -15.91 -24.20
C ALA A 562 0.66 -14.41 -23.96
N PHE A 563 1.21 -13.91 -22.85
CA PHE A 563 1.34 -12.48 -22.57
C PHE A 563 2.67 -12.18 -21.89
N ILE A 564 3.07 -10.92 -21.96
CA ILE A 564 4.31 -10.44 -21.34
C ILE A 564 4.00 -9.83 -20.00
N LYS A 565 4.71 -10.27 -18.97
CA LYS A 565 4.66 -9.73 -17.63
C LYS A 565 6.00 -9.04 -17.32
N PRO A 566 6.01 -7.69 -17.23
CA PRO A 566 7.22 -6.94 -16.87
C PRO A 566 7.80 -7.40 -15.53
N ASN A 567 9.12 -7.53 -15.45
CA ASN A 567 9.85 -7.92 -14.25
C ASN A 567 10.97 -6.93 -13.91
N GLU A 568 10.59 -5.67 -13.71
CA GLU A 568 11.51 -4.55 -13.47
C GLU A 568 12.45 -4.76 -12.27
N SER A 569 12.04 -5.57 -11.29
CA SER A 569 12.88 -5.94 -10.15
C SER A 569 14.08 -6.82 -10.51
N PHE A 570 14.16 -7.32 -11.74
CA PHE A 570 15.24 -8.19 -12.20
C PHE A 570 15.92 -7.64 -13.47
N TYR A 571 15.96 -6.32 -13.64
CA TYR A 571 16.76 -5.71 -14.71
C TYR A 571 18.16 -5.35 -14.22
N PRO A 572 19.19 -5.46 -15.08
CA PRO A 572 20.48 -4.83 -14.84
C PRO A 572 20.30 -3.31 -14.71
N ASP A 573 20.99 -2.71 -13.75
CA ASP A 573 21.12 -1.27 -13.61
C ASP A 573 21.90 -0.74 -14.82
N ALA A 574 21.29 0.21 -15.54
CA ALA A 574 21.86 0.81 -16.74
C ALA A 574 23.22 1.50 -16.47
N ASN A 575 23.51 1.85 -15.22
CA ASN A 575 24.79 2.47 -14.81
C ASN A 575 25.80 1.46 -14.24
N ALA A 576 25.46 0.17 -14.15
CA ALA A 576 26.37 -0.83 -13.60
C ALA A 576 27.50 -1.13 -14.59
N SER A 577 28.72 -0.74 -14.22
CA SER A 577 29.93 -1.03 -15.01
C SER A 577 30.30 -2.53 -15.03
N LYS A 578 29.86 -3.29 -14.02
CA LYS A 578 30.09 -4.74 -13.90
C LYS A 578 28.83 -5.46 -13.45
N VAL A 579 28.55 -6.62 -14.06
CA VAL A 579 27.43 -7.48 -13.67
C VAL A 579 27.90 -8.93 -13.59
N LEU A 580 27.71 -9.55 -12.43
CA LEU A 580 27.98 -10.97 -12.19
C LEU A 580 26.67 -11.76 -12.24
N LEU A 581 26.53 -12.60 -13.26
CA LEU A 581 25.38 -13.45 -13.50
C LEU A 581 25.65 -14.83 -12.91
N ILE A 582 24.76 -15.32 -12.05
CA ILE A 582 24.89 -16.62 -11.37
C ILE A 582 23.63 -17.43 -11.61
N GLY A 583 23.74 -18.61 -12.22
CA GLY A 583 22.54 -19.42 -12.46
C GLY A 583 22.79 -20.91 -12.59
N ASN A 584 21.71 -21.68 -12.59
CA ASN A 584 21.78 -23.12 -12.84
C ASN A 584 20.68 -23.60 -13.79
N GLY A 585 21.04 -24.56 -14.65
CA GLY A 585 20.14 -25.11 -15.66
C GLY A 585 19.50 -24.02 -16.53
N THR A 586 18.17 -24.07 -16.66
CA THR A 586 17.37 -23.11 -17.44
C THR A 586 17.42 -21.68 -16.91
N GLY A 587 17.93 -21.45 -15.69
CA GLY A 587 18.12 -20.11 -15.13
C GLY A 587 19.11 -19.24 -15.91
N ILE A 588 19.80 -19.80 -16.91
CA ILE A 588 20.63 -19.03 -17.85
C ILE A 588 19.80 -18.19 -18.83
N ALA A 589 18.51 -18.50 -19.04
CA ALA A 589 17.69 -17.84 -20.07
C ALA A 589 17.79 -16.31 -20.06
N PRO A 590 17.42 -15.58 -18.98
CA PRO A 590 17.48 -14.11 -19.02
C PRO A 590 18.90 -13.58 -19.23
N PHE A 591 19.92 -14.33 -18.82
CA PHE A 591 21.32 -13.94 -18.94
C PHE A 591 21.81 -13.91 -20.40
N LEU A 592 21.30 -14.79 -21.26
CA LEU A 592 21.62 -14.77 -22.70
C LEU A 592 21.26 -13.39 -23.29
N GLY A 593 20.08 -12.90 -22.96
CA GLY A 593 19.62 -11.60 -23.40
C GLY A 593 20.27 -10.43 -22.66
N PHE A 594 20.67 -10.57 -21.39
CA PHE A 594 21.44 -9.52 -20.70
C PHE A 594 22.81 -9.31 -21.34
N VAL A 595 23.51 -10.40 -21.66
CA VAL A 595 24.82 -10.38 -22.30
C VAL A 595 24.75 -9.70 -23.67
N GLU A 596 23.70 -9.95 -24.45
CA GLU A 596 23.53 -9.31 -25.76
C GLU A 596 23.13 -7.83 -25.66
N ASN A 597 22.27 -7.49 -24.68
CA ASN A 597 21.65 -6.17 -24.57
C ASN A 597 22.49 -5.10 -23.87
N ASN A 598 23.56 -5.47 -23.15
CA ASN A 598 24.34 -4.59 -22.28
C ASN A 598 25.83 -4.63 -22.62
N LYS A 599 26.18 -4.27 -23.86
CA LYS A 599 27.56 -4.39 -24.38
C LYS A 599 28.58 -3.49 -23.67
N ASP A 600 28.11 -2.43 -23.01
CA ASP A 600 28.96 -1.47 -22.28
C ASP A 600 29.32 -1.95 -20.86
N ALA A 601 28.60 -2.93 -20.32
CA ALA A 601 28.86 -3.49 -18.99
C ALA A 601 29.79 -4.71 -19.08
N GLU A 602 30.71 -4.85 -18.13
CA GLU A 602 31.54 -6.04 -18.00
C GLU A 602 30.72 -7.19 -17.39
N MET A 603 30.21 -8.09 -18.24
CA MET A 603 29.42 -9.23 -17.78
C MET A 603 30.26 -10.49 -17.58
N SER A 604 30.03 -11.18 -16.47
CA SER A 604 30.61 -12.49 -16.17
C SER A 604 29.52 -13.48 -15.80
N LEU A 605 29.64 -14.72 -16.25
CA LEU A 605 28.68 -15.80 -15.97
C LEU A 605 29.33 -16.89 -15.10
N LEU A 606 28.65 -17.25 -14.02
CA LEU A 606 28.91 -18.46 -13.24
C LEU A 606 27.69 -19.36 -13.39
N TRP A 607 27.83 -20.49 -14.08
CA TRP A 607 26.71 -21.34 -14.42
C TRP A 607 26.90 -22.79 -13.98
N GLY A 608 25.83 -23.44 -13.52
CA GLY A 608 25.84 -24.86 -13.14
C GLY A 608 24.88 -25.73 -13.95
N GLY A 609 25.37 -26.87 -14.45
CA GLY A 609 24.60 -27.86 -15.21
C GLY A 609 24.83 -29.30 -14.77
N GLN A 610 24.29 -30.25 -15.52
CA GLN A 610 24.59 -31.67 -15.30
C GLN A 610 25.97 -32.02 -15.87
N THR A 611 26.21 -31.70 -17.14
CA THR A 611 27.42 -32.02 -17.94
C THR A 611 27.76 -30.87 -18.89
N GLN A 612 28.92 -30.92 -19.54
CA GLN A 612 29.31 -29.98 -20.62
C GLN A 612 28.26 -29.94 -21.73
N ASP A 613 27.71 -31.08 -22.14
CA ASP A 613 26.64 -31.17 -23.16
C ASP A 613 25.38 -30.39 -22.77
N SER A 614 25.16 -30.19 -21.46
CA SER A 614 24.05 -29.35 -20.98
C SER A 614 24.30 -27.87 -21.24
N PHE A 615 25.57 -27.45 -21.27
CA PHE A 615 25.98 -26.08 -21.57
C PHE A 615 26.12 -25.83 -23.07
N ALA A 616 26.51 -26.85 -23.85
CA ALA A 616 26.69 -26.78 -25.30
C ALA A 616 25.47 -26.20 -26.04
N LEU A 617 24.26 -26.40 -25.50
CA LEU A 617 23.01 -25.80 -26.01
C LEU A 617 23.05 -24.27 -26.10
N TYR A 618 23.79 -23.60 -25.19
CA TYR A 618 23.83 -22.14 -25.08
C TYR A 618 25.11 -21.53 -25.68
N GLU A 619 26.14 -22.34 -25.91
CA GLU A 619 27.45 -21.87 -26.41
C GLU A 619 27.36 -21.07 -27.70
N PRO A 620 26.57 -21.47 -28.74
CA PRO A 620 26.48 -20.70 -29.98
C PRO A 620 26.00 -19.25 -29.75
N LEU A 621 24.96 -19.07 -28.95
CA LEU A 621 24.42 -17.74 -28.63
C LEU A 621 25.44 -16.90 -27.86
N LEU A 622 26.10 -17.49 -26.85
CA LEU A 622 27.08 -16.76 -26.03
C LEU A 622 28.35 -16.39 -26.80
N ASN A 623 28.81 -17.25 -27.72
CA ASN A 623 30.00 -17.00 -28.53
C ASN A 623 29.80 -15.85 -29.51
N ASP A 624 28.57 -15.66 -30.01
CA ASP A 624 28.22 -14.55 -30.89
C ASP A 624 28.16 -13.19 -30.14
N PHE A 625 28.09 -13.22 -28.80
CA PHE A 625 27.90 -12.00 -27.99
C PHE A 625 29.21 -11.52 -27.37
N SER A 626 29.73 -10.39 -27.84
CA SER A 626 30.97 -9.77 -27.34
C SER A 626 30.92 -9.23 -25.90
N GLY A 627 29.74 -9.25 -25.26
CA GLY A 627 29.49 -8.70 -23.92
C GLY A 627 30.00 -9.59 -22.78
N LEU A 628 30.12 -10.90 -22.98
CA LEU A 628 30.56 -11.83 -21.95
C LEU A 628 32.10 -11.86 -21.85
N LYS A 629 32.65 -11.42 -20.71
CA LYS A 629 34.10 -11.39 -20.50
C LYS A 629 34.67 -12.65 -19.91
N ALA A 630 33.86 -13.41 -19.17
CA ALA A 630 34.28 -14.67 -18.60
C ALA A 630 33.09 -15.54 -18.25
N CYS A 631 33.27 -16.85 -18.44
CA CYS A 631 32.31 -17.88 -18.15
C CYS A 631 32.98 -18.98 -17.31
N HIS A 632 32.38 -19.33 -16.17
CA HIS A 632 32.85 -20.41 -15.31
C HIS A 632 31.72 -21.41 -15.10
N LEU A 633 32.02 -22.69 -15.32
CA LEU A 633 31.03 -23.75 -15.37
C LEU A 633 31.19 -24.71 -14.19
N ALA A 634 30.07 -25.23 -13.70
CA ALA A 634 30.00 -26.28 -12.68
C ALA A 634 29.18 -27.46 -13.20
N PHE A 635 29.70 -28.69 -13.08
CA PHE A 635 29.02 -29.89 -13.55
C PHE A 635 28.74 -30.86 -12.41
N SER A 636 27.45 -31.13 -12.19
CA SER A 636 26.98 -31.94 -11.06
C SER A 636 26.99 -33.45 -11.30
N ARG A 637 27.22 -33.88 -12.55
CA ARG A 637 27.31 -35.29 -12.97
C ARG A 637 28.69 -35.69 -13.50
N GLU A 638 29.63 -34.75 -13.57
CA GLU A 638 31.01 -35.00 -13.95
C GLU A 638 31.93 -35.09 -12.73
N MET A 639 33.16 -35.57 -12.93
CA MET A 639 34.15 -35.69 -11.87
C MET A 639 35.28 -34.66 -12.08
N PRO A 640 35.57 -33.80 -11.09
CA PRO A 640 34.93 -33.73 -9.77
C PRO A 640 33.53 -33.10 -9.82
N LYS A 641 32.61 -33.66 -9.02
CA LYS A 641 31.25 -33.16 -8.90
C LYS A 641 31.25 -31.76 -8.28
N THR A 642 30.78 -30.78 -9.04
CA THR A 642 30.83 -29.36 -8.67
C THR A 642 29.46 -28.71 -8.87
N TYR A 643 29.08 -27.83 -7.95
CA TYR A 643 27.87 -27.00 -8.07
C TYR A 643 28.23 -25.51 -8.22
N VAL A 644 27.28 -24.69 -8.67
CA VAL A 644 27.53 -23.27 -8.94
C VAL A 644 27.98 -22.51 -7.69
N GLN A 645 27.47 -22.86 -6.50
CA GLN A 645 27.93 -22.25 -5.25
C GLN A 645 29.41 -22.53 -4.96
N ASP A 646 29.94 -23.68 -5.38
CA ASP A 646 31.37 -23.99 -5.27
C ASP A 646 32.19 -23.08 -6.19
N VAL A 647 31.71 -22.86 -7.42
CA VAL A 647 32.33 -21.94 -8.39
C VAL A 647 32.26 -20.48 -7.92
N VAL A 648 31.18 -20.06 -7.26
CA VAL A 648 31.09 -18.74 -6.60
C VAL A 648 32.19 -18.58 -5.55
N ARG A 649 32.41 -19.60 -4.71
CA ARG A 649 33.48 -19.59 -3.70
C ARG A 649 34.87 -19.52 -4.31
N GLN A 650 35.12 -20.28 -5.39
CA GLN A 650 36.39 -20.25 -6.13
C GLN A 650 36.64 -18.87 -6.77
N ASN A 651 35.58 -18.15 -7.14
CA ASN A 651 35.65 -16.83 -7.77
C ASN A 651 35.39 -15.67 -6.79
N LYS A 652 35.66 -15.85 -5.49
CA LYS A 652 35.42 -14.83 -4.44
C LYS A 652 36.00 -13.45 -4.74
N VAL A 653 37.18 -13.38 -5.38
CA VAL A 653 37.81 -12.11 -5.76
C VAL A 653 36.96 -11.35 -6.78
N ARG A 654 36.29 -12.07 -7.71
CA ARG A 654 35.39 -11.47 -8.70
C ARG A 654 34.09 -10.99 -8.09
N VAL A 655 33.52 -11.76 -7.16
CA VAL A 655 32.36 -11.33 -6.37
C VAL A 655 32.66 -10.00 -5.69
N ALA A 656 33.78 -9.93 -4.96
CA ALA A 656 34.18 -8.72 -4.26
C ALA A 656 34.50 -7.56 -5.21
N SER A 657 35.20 -7.79 -6.32
CA SER A 657 35.56 -6.73 -7.26
C SER A 657 34.36 -6.16 -8.01
N THR A 658 33.35 -6.99 -8.31
CA THR A 658 32.08 -6.55 -8.91
C THR A 658 31.38 -5.55 -8.00
N LEU A 659 31.23 -5.90 -6.70
CA LEU A 659 30.55 -5.04 -5.73
C LEU A 659 31.34 -3.79 -5.37
N LYS A 660 32.67 -3.88 -5.25
CA LYS A 660 33.54 -2.71 -5.02
C LYS A 660 33.50 -1.70 -6.17
N ALA A 661 33.24 -2.16 -7.40
CA ALA A 661 33.03 -1.31 -8.56
C ALA A 661 31.61 -0.70 -8.64
N GLY A 662 30.75 -0.94 -7.63
CA GLY A 662 29.35 -0.52 -7.63
C GLY A 662 28.46 -1.33 -8.56
N GLY A 663 28.95 -2.48 -9.07
CA GLY A 663 28.23 -3.38 -9.95
C GLY A 663 27.15 -4.21 -9.27
N GLN A 664 26.52 -5.11 -10.02
CA GLN A 664 25.42 -5.95 -9.54
C GLN A 664 25.74 -7.44 -9.61
N ILE A 665 25.12 -8.21 -8.72
CA ILE A 665 25.09 -9.68 -8.77
C ILE A 665 23.65 -10.11 -9.01
N MET A 666 23.41 -10.94 -10.02
CA MET A 666 22.07 -11.38 -10.39
C MET A 666 21.99 -12.90 -10.38
N LEU A 667 20.98 -13.44 -9.68
CA LEU A 667 20.78 -14.88 -9.50
C LEU A 667 19.52 -15.34 -10.24
N CYS A 668 19.59 -16.44 -11.00
CA CYS A 668 18.40 -17.05 -11.60
C CYS A 668 18.49 -18.58 -11.61
N GLY A 669 17.39 -19.27 -11.32
CA GLY A 669 17.30 -20.73 -11.28
C GLY A 669 16.56 -21.25 -10.06
N SER A 670 17.07 -22.31 -9.43
CA SER A 670 16.35 -22.98 -8.33
C SER A 670 16.50 -22.26 -6.97
N LEU A 671 15.46 -22.30 -6.14
CA LEU A 671 15.52 -21.79 -4.75
C LEU A 671 16.67 -22.40 -3.92
N LYS A 672 16.92 -23.70 -4.06
CA LYS A 672 18.03 -24.39 -3.38
C LYS A 672 19.41 -23.84 -3.78
N MET A 673 19.58 -23.47 -5.05
CA MET A 673 20.81 -22.83 -5.52
C MET A 673 20.96 -21.44 -4.89
N ARG A 674 19.89 -20.65 -4.87
CA ARG A 674 19.88 -19.31 -4.28
C ARG A 674 20.35 -19.32 -2.82
N GLU A 675 19.79 -20.22 -2.01
CA GLU A 675 20.16 -20.36 -0.59
C GLU A 675 21.64 -20.68 -0.42
N GLY A 676 22.14 -21.69 -1.14
CA GLY A 676 23.57 -22.07 -1.07
C GLY A 676 24.51 -20.98 -1.59
N VAL A 677 24.09 -20.20 -2.60
CA VAL A 677 24.86 -19.04 -3.07
C VAL A 677 24.84 -17.92 -2.04
N TYR A 678 23.71 -17.63 -1.40
CA TYR A 678 23.62 -16.59 -0.36
C TYR A 678 24.50 -16.91 0.85
N GLU A 679 24.54 -18.15 1.30
CA GLU A 679 25.45 -18.58 2.37
C GLU A 679 26.93 -18.33 2.00
N ASN A 680 27.32 -18.67 0.77
CA ASN A 680 28.68 -18.42 0.30
C ASN A 680 28.96 -16.92 0.10
N LEU A 681 27.98 -16.15 -0.37
CA LEU A 681 28.11 -14.70 -0.49
C LEU A 681 28.31 -14.06 0.88
N GLU A 682 27.55 -14.41 1.91
CA GLU A 682 27.75 -13.87 3.26
C GLU A 682 29.19 -14.08 3.76
N GLN A 683 29.74 -15.28 3.56
CA GLN A 683 31.13 -15.58 3.94
C GLN A 683 32.14 -14.74 3.15
N ILE A 684 31.93 -14.59 1.84
CA ILE A 684 32.80 -13.79 0.97
C ILE A 684 32.71 -12.30 1.35
N LEU A 685 31.50 -11.77 1.56
CA LEU A 685 31.29 -10.36 1.88
C LEU A 685 31.94 -10.00 3.21
N ALA A 686 31.81 -10.86 4.21
CA ALA A 686 32.51 -10.71 5.48
C ALA A 686 34.04 -10.74 5.32
N GLU A 687 34.58 -11.66 4.50
CA GLU A 687 36.02 -11.73 4.21
C GLU A 687 36.57 -10.44 3.58
N PHE A 688 35.79 -9.79 2.71
CA PHE A 688 36.21 -8.59 1.97
C PHE A 688 35.74 -7.25 2.58
N GLY A 689 35.08 -7.28 3.73
CA GLY A 689 34.57 -6.09 4.43
C GLY A 689 33.47 -5.35 3.67
N LEU A 690 32.56 -6.08 3.03
CA LEU A 690 31.43 -5.55 2.27
C LEU A 690 30.11 -5.68 3.07
N PRO A 691 29.06 -4.90 2.72
CA PRO A 691 27.75 -5.02 3.34
C PRO A 691 27.18 -6.44 3.22
N SER A 692 26.32 -6.82 4.16
CA SER A 692 25.65 -8.13 4.19
C SER A 692 24.77 -8.37 2.96
N VAL A 693 24.39 -9.62 2.68
CA VAL A 693 23.51 -9.96 1.55
C VAL A 693 22.19 -9.21 1.66
N ASN A 694 21.61 -9.11 2.86
CA ASN A 694 20.35 -8.40 3.09
C ASN A 694 20.44 -6.91 2.77
N GLU A 695 21.53 -6.24 3.13
CA GLU A 695 21.76 -4.82 2.81
C GLU A 695 21.96 -4.61 1.30
N LEU A 696 22.65 -5.54 0.64
CA LEU A 696 22.86 -5.49 -0.82
C LEU A 696 21.59 -5.80 -1.62
N ILE A 697 20.71 -6.66 -1.11
CA ILE A 697 19.36 -6.85 -1.66
C ILE A 697 18.55 -5.55 -1.48
N GLY A 698 18.58 -4.96 -0.28
CA GLY A 698 17.88 -3.71 0.02
C GLY A 698 18.31 -2.52 -0.86
N SER A 699 19.58 -2.48 -1.24
CA SER A 699 20.17 -1.45 -2.13
C SER A 699 20.15 -1.81 -3.62
N GLY A 700 19.58 -2.96 -4.01
CA GLY A 700 19.47 -3.38 -5.41
C GLY A 700 20.79 -3.80 -6.07
N LYS A 701 21.80 -4.18 -5.28
CA LYS A 701 23.10 -4.69 -5.74
C LYS A 701 23.12 -6.21 -5.86
N ILE A 702 22.23 -6.91 -5.16
CA ILE A 702 21.93 -8.33 -5.37
C ILE A 702 20.47 -8.46 -5.79
N LEU A 703 20.23 -9.09 -6.94
CA LEU A 703 18.89 -9.35 -7.47
C LEU A 703 18.69 -10.85 -7.69
N SER A 704 17.47 -11.36 -7.53
CA SER A 704 17.18 -12.78 -7.76
C SER A 704 15.82 -13.02 -8.40
N ASP A 705 15.79 -13.87 -9.43
CA ASP A 705 14.60 -14.47 -10.04
C ASP A 705 14.73 -16.00 -9.95
N CYS A 706 14.44 -16.56 -8.76
CA CYS A 706 14.56 -17.98 -8.49
C CYS A 706 13.22 -18.60 -8.07
N TYR A 707 12.94 -19.81 -8.55
CA TYR A 707 11.66 -20.51 -8.38
C TYR A 707 11.79 -22.00 -8.09
#